data_AF-A0A1Z8WV11-F1
#
_entry.id   AF-A0A1Z8WV11-F1
#
_cell.length_a   1.000
_cell.length_b   1.000
_cell.length_c   1.000
_cell.angle_alpha   90.00
_cell.angle_beta   90.00
_cell.angle_gamma   90.00
#
_symmetry.space_group_name_H-M   'P 1'
#
loop_
_entity.id
_entity.type
_entity.pdbx_description
1 polymer ?
#
loop_
_entity_poly.entity_id
_entity_poly.type
_entity_poly.pdbx_seq_one_letter_code
_entity_poly.pdbx_strand_id
1 'polypeptide(L)'
;MSYDSKSIKVLKGLDAVKKRPGMYIGDTDDGTGLHHMVFEVVDNSVDESLAGFCSSIVVEVFPDNSVAVADDGRGIPVDIHEEEKVSAAEVIMTTLHAGGKFDDNTYKVAGGLHGVGVSVVNALSQKLELEICREGQVWHQTYIDGVPEAPIEVVSTSQKSGTKIKFFPSPSTFPNRKFNIDLLAKRLRELAFLNSGLSITLVDISNNIRQEFNYSGGISSYVEHLNKTKTTLHHEIISLVSTKSDIEVQLSLQWTDSYHETCFCYTNNIPQRDGGSHLSGFRSGLTRTFNQFVEKQLSAVKSKPNITGDDIREGLTSIVSVKVPDPKFSSQTKDKLVSSEVKPVVEQIVSETLESFLLEKPAVAKTIINKTIEAARAREAARKARELTRRKSALDVAGLPGKLADCQEKDPAASELFIVEGDSAGGSAKQGRDRKFQAILPLKGKILNVEKARPDRILSSQEVASLVTALGCGIKSEYDRDSLRYHRVIIMTDADVDGSHIRTLLLTFFYREMFDLVRSNHIYIAQPPLYKVKKGKVERYIANDDQLQAFYLESALVNLEFFVDKEKLENRQLQELGSQYLEFENCRMILEAKYPPFLLDALMKTNILPADYTKESMEKLLKHLIVKFDDIKSLAIKKHSVKDEGNLKCKLEMSYEQKGVSGKIVLASNFFLSDDFDKYRRLFDKLFANCFVQVKHKQDQPKDFHNVGSAIGYCVNNSKKGSSLQRYKGLGEMNPEQLWETTMNPETRNLLQVDIKDEEKATVIFSTLMGDQVEPRRDFIQQNALNTSNVDI
;
A
#
# COMPACT_ATOMS: atom_id res chain seq x y z
N MET A 1 -22.45 7.75 39.29
CA MET A 1 -22.50 6.56 38.42
C MET A 1 -22.30 5.34 39.31
N SER A 2 -23.26 4.43 39.37
CA SER A 2 -23.16 3.19 40.16
C SER A 2 -22.46 2.12 39.32
N TYR A 3 -21.23 1.76 39.70
CA TYR A 3 -20.51 0.61 39.15
C TYR A 3 -20.88 -0.63 39.97
N ASP A 4 -21.92 -1.34 39.54
CA ASP A 4 -22.40 -2.57 40.17
C ASP A 4 -22.21 -3.78 39.23
N SER A 5 -22.59 -4.98 39.67
CA SER A 5 -22.46 -6.19 38.85
C SER A 5 -23.24 -6.14 37.53
N LYS A 6 -24.29 -5.31 37.41
CA LYS A 6 -25.05 -5.12 36.16
C LYS A 6 -24.28 -4.26 35.14
N SER A 7 -23.26 -3.52 35.58
CA SER A 7 -22.35 -2.79 34.69
C SER A 7 -21.33 -3.69 33.98
N ILE A 8 -21.15 -4.93 34.44
CA ILE A 8 -20.29 -5.93 33.79
C ILE A 8 -21.08 -6.60 32.65
N LYS A 9 -20.75 -6.25 31.40
CA LYS A 9 -21.30 -6.91 30.21
C LYS A 9 -20.36 -8.03 29.75
N VAL A 10 -20.85 -9.27 29.77
CA VAL A 10 -20.19 -10.42 29.16
C VAL A 10 -20.64 -10.51 27.70
N LEU A 11 -19.71 -10.37 26.78
CA LEU A 11 -19.96 -10.60 25.34
C LEU A 11 -19.72 -12.08 25.06
N LYS A 12 -20.70 -12.77 24.47
CA LYS A 12 -20.61 -14.20 24.12
C LYS A 12 -20.39 -14.37 22.63
N GLY A 13 -19.61 -15.38 22.24
CA GLY A 13 -19.39 -15.72 20.83
C GLY A 13 -18.85 -14.56 20.00
N LEU A 14 -19.39 -14.39 18.79
CA LEU A 14 -18.95 -13.39 17.81
C LEU A 14 -19.27 -11.93 18.19
N ASP A 15 -20.13 -11.68 19.18
CA ASP A 15 -20.44 -10.31 19.63
C ASP A 15 -19.21 -9.60 20.21
N ALA A 16 -18.28 -10.36 20.80
CA ALA A 16 -17.00 -9.83 21.28
C ALA A 16 -16.16 -9.26 20.13
N VAL A 17 -16.11 -9.99 19.01
CA VAL A 17 -15.38 -9.60 17.80
C VAL A 17 -15.99 -8.34 17.19
N LYS A 18 -17.32 -8.32 16.99
CA LYS A 18 -18.02 -7.16 16.42
C LYS A 18 -17.84 -5.89 17.25
N LYS A 19 -17.77 -6.03 18.58
CA LYS A 19 -17.61 -4.87 19.46
C LYS A 19 -16.18 -4.33 19.50
N ARG A 20 -15.18 -5.19 19.28
CA ARG A 20 -13.76 -4.85 19.30
C ARG A 20 -13.00 -5.49 18.13
N PRO A 21 -13.31 -5.13 16.87
CA PRO A 21 -12.72 -5.76 15.69
C PRO A 21 -11.20 -5.57 15.64
N GLY A 22 -10.71 -4.41 16.11
CA GLY A 22 -9.30 -4.06 16.14
C GLY A 22 -8.39 -5.06 16.85
N MET A 23 -8.91 -5.79 17.84
CA MET A 23 -8.13 -6.80 18.58
C MET A 23 -7.89 -8.08 17.77
N TYR A 24 -8.74 -8.36 16.78
CA TYR A 24 -8.71 -9.62 16.02
C TYR A 24 -8.14 -9.43 14.62
N ILE A 25 -8.56 -8.38 13.91
CA ILE A 25 -8.24 -8.19 12.49
C ILE A 25 -7.27 -7.02 12.24
N GLY A 26 -6.94 -6.24 13.27
CA GLY A 26 -6.16 -5.01 13.12
C GLY A 26 -7.01 -3.79 12.79
N ASP A 27 -6.39 -2.72 12.30
CA ASP A 27 -7.07 -1.44 12.06
C ASP A 27 -8.17 -1.56 10.98
N THR A 28 -9.37 -1.10 11.32
CA THR A 28 -10.56 -1.17 10.44
C THR A 28 -10.75 0.08 9.58
N ASP A 29 -10.02 1.16 9.86
CA ASP A 29 -10.17 2.46 9.21
C ASP A 29 -9.12 2.66 8.11
N ASP A 30 -7.88 2.18 8.33
CA ASP A 30 -6.77 2.35 7.38
C ASP A 30 -6.79 1.33 6.20
N GLY A 31 -7.70 0.37 6.27
CA GLY A 31 -7.91 -0.70 5.30
C GLY A 31 -7.06 -1.96 5.54
N THR A 32 -6.12 -1.98 6.47
CA THR A 32 -5.30 -3.18 6.73
C THR A 32 -6.13 -4.36 7.22
N GLY A 33 -7.06 -4.12 8.16
CA GLY A 33 -7.97 -5.14 8.67
C GLY A 33 -8.91 -5.70 7.60
N LEU A 34 -9.31 -4.87 6.62
CA LEU A 34 -10.12 -5.32 5.49
C LEU A 34 -9.37 -6.36 4.64
N HIS A 35 -8.10 -6.13 4.34
CA HIS A 35 -7.28 -7.09 3.57
C HIS A 35 -6.96 -8.34 4.38
N HIS A 36 -6.77 -8.17 5.69
CA HIS A 36 -6.50 -9.27 6.58
C HIS A 36 -7.67 -10.27 6.63
N MET A 37 -8.93 -9.83 6.40
CA MET A 37 -10.05 -10.77 6.20
C MET A 37 -9.81 -11.73 5.03
N VAL A 38 -9.26 -11.24 3.91
CA VAL A 38 -8.93 -12.08 2.75
C VAL A 38 -7.78 -13.03 3.09
N PHE A 39 -6.75 -12.50 3.76
CA PHE A 39 -5.56 -13.28 4.13
C PHE A 39 -5.89 -14.43 5.08
N GLU A 40 -6.79 -14.25 6.05
CA GLU A 40 -7.23 -15.32 6.94
C GLU A 40 -7.90 -16.48 6.18
N VAL A 41 -8.71 -16.18 5.16
CA VAL A 41 -9.34 -17.23 4.35
C VAL A 41 -8.31 -17.92 3.45
N VAL A 42 -7.42 -17.14 2.81
CA VAL A 42 -6.36 -17.67 1.94
C VAL A 42 -5.38 -18.54 2.73
N ASP A 43 -4.98 -18.13 3.94
CA ASP A 43 -4.04 -18.87 4.78
C ASP A 43 -4.62 -20.25 5.16
N ASN A 44 -5.94 -20.36 5.37
CA ASN A 44 -6.60 -21.67 5.56
C ASN A 44 -6.48 -22.57 4.32
N SER A 45 -6.68 -22.01 3.12
CA SER A 45 -6.51 -22.75 1.87
C SER A 45 -5.04 -23.13 1.61
N VAL A 46 -4.09 -22.28 2.02
CA VAL A 46 -2.64 -22.59 1.95
C VAL A 46 -2.27 -23.69 2.93
N ASP A 47 -2.87 -23.75 4.12
CA ASP A 47 -2.65 -24.85 5.08
C ASP A 47 -3.11 -26.21 4.49
N GLU A 48 -4.17 -26.25 3.67
CA GLU A 48 -4.55 -27.46 2.90
C GLU A 48 -3.49 -27.84 1.85
N SER A 49 -2.80 -26.85 1.28
CA SER A 49 -1.71 -27.08 0.33
C SER A 49 -0.47 -27.60 1.04
N LEU A 50 -0.13 -27.06 2.22
CA LEU A 50 0.94 -27.57 3.08
C LEU A 50 0.70 -29.02 3.52
N ALA A 51 -0.56 -29.40 3.70
CA ALA A 51 -0.97 -30.78 3.97
C ALA A 51 -0.94 -31.69 2.72
N GLY A 52 -0.70 -31.13 1.52
CA GLY A 52 -0.58 -31.86 0.26
C GLY A 52 -1.89 -32.13 -0.46
N PHE A 53 -3.00 -31.49 -0.07
CA PHE A 53 -4.33 -31.73 -0.65
C PHE A 53 -4.83 -30.63 -1.59
N CYS A 54 -4.28 -29.42 -1.51
CA CYS A 54 -4.66 -28.29 -2.38
C CYS A 54 -3.52 -27.93 -3.35
N SER A 55 -3.89 -27.75 -4.63
CA SER A 55 -2.99 -27.37 -5.72
C SER A 55 -3.36 -26.04 -6.37
N SER A 56 -4.59 -25.56 -6.17
CA SER A 56 -5.09 -24.31 -6.76
C SER A 56 -5.96 -23.51 -5.79
N ILE A 57 -5.67 -22.21 -5.71
CA ILE A 57 -6.46 -21.21 -4.99
C ILE A 57 -6.85 -20.10 -5.95
N VAL A 58 -8.11 -19.67 -5.93
CA VAL A 58 -8.65 -18.57 -6.72
C VAL A 58 -9.24 -17.51 -5.79
N VAL A 59 -8.75 -16.28 -5.89
CA VAL A 59 -9.23 -15.11 -5.17
C VAL A 59 -9.91 -14.17 -6.16
N GLU A 60 -11.22 -13.97 -6.02
CA GLU A 60 -12.03 -13.12 -6.87
C GLU A 60 -12.49 -11.87 -6.09
N VAL A 61 -12.15 -10.67 -6.59
CA VAL A 61 -12.62 -9.40 -6.05
C VAL A 61 -13.73 -8.85 -6.96
N PHE A 62 -14.90 -8.58 -6.37
CA PHE A 62 -16.09 -8.17 -7.10
C PHE A 62 -16.36 -6.66 -7.01
N PRO A 63 -17.09 -6.07 -7.98
CA PRO A 63 -17.44 -4.64 -7.99
C PRO A 63 -18.29 -4.18 -6.80
N ASP A 64 -19.04 -5.08 -6.18
CA ASP A 64 -19.83 -4.83 -4.97
C ASP A 64 -18.99 -4.84 -3.67
N ASN A 65 -17.66 -4.81 -3.82
CA ASN A 65 -16.68 -4.95 -2.75
C ASN A 65 -16.82 -6.26 -1.95
N SER A 66 -17.34 -7.33 -2.56
CA SER A 66 -17.23 -8.69 -2.00
C SER A 66 -15.98 -9.41 -2.51
N VAL A 67 -15.52 -10.41 -1.74
CA VAL A 67 -14.40 -11.27 -2.13
C VAL A 67 -14.82 -12.72 -2.01
N ALA A 68 -14.45 -13.53 -3.00
CA ALA A 68 -14.54 -14.99 -2.93
C ALA A 68 -13.15 -15.61 -2.95
N VAL A 69 -12.92 -16.58 -2.07
CA VAL A 69 -11.73 -17.43 -2.07
C VAL A 69 -12.19 -18.86 -2.28
N ALA A 70 -11.66 -19.52 -3.30
CA ALA A 70 -11.96 -20.91 -3.61
C ALA A 70 -10.66 -21.73 -3.66
N ASP A 71 -10.68 -22.92 -3.07
CA ASP A 71 -9.60 -23.90 -3.14
C ASP A 71 -10.09 -25.25 -3.66
N ASP A 72 -9.15 -26.10 -4.08
CA ASP A 72 -9.37 -27.48 -4.51
C ASP A 72 -8.94 -28.52 -3.45
N GLY A 73 -8.93 -28.14 -2.17
CA GLY A 73 -8.52 -29.00 -1.06
C GLY A 73 -9.55 -30.10 -0.72
N ARG A 74 -9.48 -30.63 0.50
CA ARG A 74 -10.38 -31.71 0.97
C ARG A 74 -11.83 -31.26 1.18
N GLY A 75 -12.05 -29.95 1.33
CA GLY A 75 -13.31 -29.38 1.78
C GLY A 75 -13.45 -29.42 3.31
N ILE A 76 -14.02 -28.36 3.89
CA ILE A 76 -14.31 -28.28 5.34
C ILE A 76 -15.23 -29.46 5.76
N PRO A 77 -15.04 -30.06 6.95
CA PRO A 77 -15.93 -31.12 7.44
C PRO A 77 -17.38 -30.64 7.62
N VAL A 78 -18.35 -31.46 7.20
CA VAL A 78 -19.80 -31.14 7.21
C VAL A 78 -20.60 -32.05 8.13
N ASP A 79 -19.96 -33.07 8.70
CA ASP A 79 -20.52 -33.97 9.69
C ASP A 79 -20.92 -33.23 10.97
N ILE A 80 -21.90 -33.80 11.68
CA ILE A 80 -22.42 -33.21 12.92
C ILE A 80 -21.37 -33.35 14.03
N HIS A 81 -20.97 -32.23 14.61
CA HIS A 81 -20.03 -32.19 15.73
C HIS A 81 -20.63 -32.83 16.98
N GLU A 82 -19.88 -33.73 17.63
CA GLU A 82 -20.41 -34.56 18.73
C GLU A 82 -20.90 -33.74 19.93
N GLU A 83 -20.23 -32.64 20.27
CA GLU A 83 -20.58 -31.80 21.42
C GLU A 83 -21.59 -30.70 21.08
N GLU A 84 -21.40 -30.03 19.93
CA GLU A 84 -22.14 -28.82 19.55
C GLU A 84 -23.45 -29.15 18.82
N LYS A 85 -23.63 -30.40 18.36
CA LYS A 85 -24.84 -30.92 17.70
C LYS A 85 -25.26 -30.19 16.42
N VAL A 86 -24.41 -29.33 15.87
CA VAL A 86 -24.52 -28.71 14.55
C VAL A 86 -23.38 -29.18 13.64
N SER A 87 -23.41 -28.85 12.34
CA SER A 87 -22.33 -29.26 11.44
C SER A 87 -20.98 -28.67 11.85
N ALA A 88 -19.89 -29.40 11.64
CA ALA A 88 -18.55 -28.90 11.93
C ALA A 88 -18.26 -27.58 11.17
N ALA A 89 -18.78 -27.43 9.95
CA ALA A 89 -18.75 -26.19 9.17
C ALA A 89 -19.41 -25.00 9.90
N GLU A 90 -20.54 -25.23 10.57
CA GLU A 90 -21.21 -24.19 11.35
C GLU A 90 -20.44 -23.86 12.63
N VAL A 91 -19.87 -24.87 13.31
CA VAL A 91 -19.05 -24.66 14.50
C VAL A 91 -17.86 -23.76 14.20
N ILE A 92 -17.09 -24.03 13.14
CA ILE A 92 -15.90 -23.22 12.82
C ILE A 92 -16.25 -21.79 12.38
N MET A 93 -17.46 -21.57 11.84
CA MET A 93 -17.93 -20.27 11.38
C MET A 93 -18.51 -19.41 12.50
N THR A 94 -18.99 -20.03 13.58
CA THR A 94 -19.74 -19.35 14.65
C THR A 94 -19.04 -19.34 16.00
N THR A 95 -18.09 -20.27 16.24
CA THR A 95 -17.41 -20.42 17.52
C THR A 95 -15.94 -20.01 17.41
N LEU A 96 -15.51 -19.11 18.30
CA LEU A 96 -14.11 -18.71 18.44
C LEU A 96 -13.30 -19.87 19.02
N HIS A 97 -12.06 -20.05 18.56
CA HIS A 97 -11.16 -21.12 18.99
C HIS A 97 -11.69 -22.52 18.68
N ALA A 98 -12.43 -22.67 17.58
CA ALA A 98 -12.88 -23.95 17.07
C ALA A 98 -12.15 -24.30 15.76
N GLY A 99 -11.53 -25.47 15.70
CA GLY A 99 -10.90 -25.98 14.47
C GLY A 99 -9.92 -27.11 14.71
N GLY A 100 -9.63 -27.91 13.67
CA GLY A 100 -8.70 -29.04 13.75
C GLY A 100 -7.21 -28.68 13.84
N LYS A 101 -6.88 -27.41 14.10
CA LYS A 101 -5.51 -26.89 14.15
C LYS A 101 -4.89 -26.91 15.56
N PHE A 102 -5.64 -27.37 16.57
CA PHE A 102 -5.16 -27.46 17.95
C PHE A 102 -4.45 -28.78 18.28
N ASP A 103 -4.59 -29.79 17.42
CA ASP A 103 -3.95 -31.11 17.56
C ASP A 103 -3.04 -31.39 16.36
N ASP A 104 -1.82 -31.88 16.63
CA ASP A 104 -0.79 -32.24 15.63
C ASP A 104 -1.23 -33.32 14.61
N ASN A 105 -2.39 -33.94 14.82
CA ASN A 105 -2.90 -35.05 14.01
C ASN A 105 -3.41 -34.61 12.63
N THR A 106 -3.91 -33.38 12.47
CA THR A 106 -4.53 -32.92 11.21
C THR A 106 -3.62 -32.01 10.39
N TYR A 107 -2.86 -31.13 11.07
CA TYR A 107 -1.89 -30.24 10.43
C TYR A 107 -0.57 -30.26 11.22
N LYS A 108 0.47 -30.86 10.62
CA LYS A 108 1.80 -30.96 11.26
C LYS A 108 2.54 -29.62 11.32
N VAL A 109 2.23 -28.70 10.40
CA VAL A 109 2.72 -27.31 10.38
C VAL A 109 1.61 -26.42 9.82
N ALA A 110 1.24 -25.37 10.54
CA ALA A 110 0.24 -24.39 10.11
C ALA A 110 0.70 -22.96 10.41
N GLY A 111 0.28 -22.00 9.57
CA GLY A 111 0.47 -20.57 9.85
C GLY A 111 -0.53 -20.01 10.89
N GLY A 112 -1.76 -20.54 10.86
CA GLY A 112 -2.86 -20.11 11.72
C GLY A 112 -2.97 -20.94 13.01
N LEU A 113 -2.47 -20.42 14.14
CA LEU A 113 -2.42 -21.14 15.43
C LEU A 113 -3.61 -20.89 16.37
N HIS A 114 -4.46 -19.90 16.09
CA HIS A 114 -5.42 -19.41 17.08
C HIS A 114 -6.84 -19.97 16.94
N GLY A 115 -7.19 -20.56 15.77
CA GLY A 115 -8.53 -21.09 15.49
C GLY A 115 -9.65 -20.05 15.52
N VAL A 116 -9.33 -18.78 15.19
CA VAL A 116 -10.28 -17.65 15.26
C VAL A 116 -10.54 -17.00 13.90
N GLY A 117 -9.65 -17.21 12.92
CA GLY A 117 -9.60 -16.44 11.67
C GLY A 117 -10.92 -16.40 10.90
N VAL A 118 -11.42 -17.55 10.45
CA VAL A 118 -12.62 -17.61 9.59
C VAL A 118 -13.90 -17.17 10.33
N SER A 119 -14.01 -17.45 11.62
CA SER A 119 -15.12 -16.99 12.46
C SER A 119 -15.14 -15.45 12.61
N VAL A 120 -13.96 -14.80 12.66
CA VAL A 120 -13.83 -13.33 12.65
C VAL A 120 -14.26 -12.77 11.31
N VAL A 121 -13.86 -13.41 10.20
CA VAL A 121 -14.30 -13.02 8.84
C VAL A 121 -15.83 -13.08 8.74
N ASN A 122 -16.46 -14.15 9.24
CA ASN A 122 -17.91 -14.27 9.28
C ASN A 122 -18.57 -13.18 10.15
N ALA A 123 -18.05 -12.95 11.36
CA ALA A 123 -18.58 -11.95 12.29
C ALA A 123 -18.52 -10.52 11.74
N LEU A 124 -17.48 -10.19 10.97
CA LEU A 124 -17.23 -8.86 10.41
C LEU A 124 -17.78 -8.70 8.98
N SER A 125 -18.56 -9.67 8.51
CA SER A 125 -19.24 -9.62 7.22
C SER A 125 -20.74 -9.41 7.43
N GLN A 126 -21.36 -8.55 6.60
CA GLN A 126 -22.82 -8.41 6.58
C GLN A 126 -23.48 -9.69 6.04
N LYS A 127 -22.80 -10.38 5.12
CA LYS A 127 -23.21 -11.65 4.51
C LYS A 127 -21.98 -12.49 4.22
N LEU A 128 -22.08 -13.81 4.43
CA LEU A 128 -21.10 -14.79 4.00
C LEU A 128 -21.81 -16.00 3.38
N GLU A 129 -21.34 -16.43 2.22
CA GLU A 129 -21.81 -17.61 1.49
C GLU A 129 -20.69 -18.67 1.54
N LEU A 130 -21.02 -19.82 2.09
CA LEU A 130 -20.12 -20.97 2.21
C LEU A 130 -20.60 -22.07 1.28
N GLU A 131 -19.73 -22.53 0.38
CA GLU A 131 -19.94 -23.68 -0.49
C GLU A 131 -18.82 -24.69 -0.25
N ILE A 132 -19.17 -25.95 0.02
CA ILE A 132 -18.21 -27.03 0.28
C ILE A 132 -18.49 -28.17 -0.69
N CYS A 133 -17.49 -28.54 -1.49
CA CYS A 133 -17.52 -29.73 -2.33
C CYS A 133 -16.81 -30.87 -1.58
N ARG A 134 -17.57 -31.86 -1.11
CA ARG A 134 -17.05 -33.01 -0.35
C ARG A 134 -17.95 -34.23 -0.53
N GLU A 135 -17.35 -35.42 -0.62
CA GLU A 135 -18.07 -36.70 -0.73
C GLU A 135 -19.07 -36.78 -1.91
N GLY A 136 -18.73 -36.14 -3.04
CA GLY A 136 -19.58 -36.12 -4.24
C GLY A 136 -20.74 -35.13 -4.18
N GLN A 137 -20.85 -34.37 -3.09
CA GLN A 137 -21.95 -33.44 -2.82
C GLN A 137 -21.43 -32.00 -2.72
N VAL A 138 -22.30 -31.06 -3.11
CA VAL A 138 -22.09 -29.62 -2.92
C VAL A 138 -23.00 -29.19 -1.78
N TRP A 139 -22.39 -28.82 -0.67
CA TRP A 139 -23.03 -28.30 0.52
C TRP A 139 -23.00 -26.79 0.49
N HIS A 140 -24.08 -26.15 0.94
CA HIS A 140 -24.21 -24.70 0.97
C HIS A 140 -24.81 -24.21 2.28
N GLN A 141 -24.29 -23.11 2.79
CA GLN A 141 -24.85 -22.39 3.93
C GLN A 141 -24.61 -20.89 3.78
N THR A 142 -25.60 -20.08 4.17
CA THR A 142 -25.50 -18.62 4.17
C THR A 142 -25.56 -18.10 5.60
N TYR A 143 -24.74 -17.09 5.88
CA TYR A 143 -24.66 -16.39 7.15
C TYR A 143 -24.95 -14.91 6.94
N ILE A 144 -25.72 -14.31 7.86
CA ILE A 144 -26.00 -12.87 7.92
C ILE A 144 -25.50 -12.35 9.26
N ASP A 145 -24.61 -11.36 9.22
CA ASP A 145 -23.94 -10.84 10.42
C ASP A 145 -23.38 -11.96 11.32
N GLY A 146 -22.73 -12.97 10.75
CA GLY A 146 -22.16 -14.10 11.51
C GLY A 146 -23.17 -15.12 12.08
N VAL A 147 -24.46 -14.97 11.80
CA VAL A 147 -25.52 -15.91 12.22
C VAL A 147 -25.96 -16.76 11.03
N PRO A 148 -26.04 -18.10 11.15
CA PRO A 148 -26.54 -18.94 10.06
C PRO A 148 -28.02 -18.64 9.78
N GLU A 149 -28.35 -18.41 8.51
CA GLU A 149 -29.73 -18.17 8.08
C GLU A 149 -30.56 -19.46 8.09
N ALA A 150 -29.92 -20.58 7.76
CA ALA A 150 -30.47 -21.92 7.79
C ALA A 150 -29.36 -22.96 8.09
N PRO A 151 -29.70 -24.19 8.50
CA PRO A 151 -28.74 -25.29 8.57
C PRO A 151 -28.10 -25.59 7.21
N ILE A 152 -26.89 -26.14 7.21
CA ILE A 152 -26.19 -26.53 5.97
C ILE A 152 -27.00 -27.58 5.18
N GLU A 153 -27.11 -27.39 3.86
CA GLU A 153 -27.89 -28.27 2.99
C GLU A 153 -27.11 -28.69 1.74
N VAL A 154 -27.51 -29.82 1.13
CA VAL A 154 -26.97 -30.26 -0.16
C VAL A 154 -27.74 -29.61 -1.30
N VAL A 155 -27.06 -28.80 -2.11
CA VAL A 155 -27.67 -28.05 -3.23
C VAL A 155 -27.46 -28.71 -4.58
N SER A 156 -26.39 -29.49 -4.75
CA SER A 156 -26.11 -30.23 -5.99
C SER A 156 -25.06 -31.33 -5.78
N THR A 157 -24.68 -32.03 -6.85
CA THR A 157 -23.62 -33.05 -6.85
C THR A 157 -22.42 -32.57 -7.66
N SER A 158 -21.21 -32.91 -7.22
CA SER A 158 -19.96 -32.53 -7.90
C SER A 158 -18.93 -33.65 -7.80
N GLN A 159 -18.09 -33.78 -8.84
CA GLN A 159 -16.92 -34.68 -8.82
C GLN A 159 -15.65 -33.99 -8.29
N LYS A 160 -15.74 -32.68 -8.02
CA LYS A 160 -14.65 -31.88 -7.47
C LYS A 160 -14.69 -31.92 -5.95
N SER A 161 -13.56 -31.62 -5.31
CA SER A 161 -13.46 -31.31 -3.89
C SER A 161 -13.00 -29.87 -3.69
N GLY A 162 -13.24 -29.32 -2.49
CA GLY A 162 -12.73 -28.02 -2.10
C GLY A 162 -13.74 -27.18 -1.34
N THR A 163 -13.32 -25.95 -1.00
CA THR A 163 -14.19 -24.98 -0.33
C THR A 163 -14.19 -23.67 -1.09
N LYS A 164 -15.35 -23.02 -1.16
CA LYS A 164 -15.50 -21.64 -1.62
C LYS A 164 -16.18 -20.81 -0.53
N ILE A 165 -15.52 -19.74 -0.09
CA ILE A 165 -16.05 -18.77 0.86
C ILE A 165 -16.16 -17.43 0.15
N LYS A 166 -17.37 -16.89 0.05
CA LYS A 166 -17.62 -15.53 -0.45
C LYS A 166 -18.16 -14.67 0.68
N PHE A 167 -17.54 -13.54 0.95
CA PHE A 167 -17.94 -12.67 2.05
C PHE A 167 -18.07 -11.21 1.62
N PHE A 168 -18.96 -10.51 2.32
CA PHE A 168 -19.31 -9.11 2.10
C PHE A 168 -18.92 -8.32 3.36
N PRO A 169 -17.79 -7.60 3.39
CA PRO A 169 -17.33 -6.86 4.57
C PRO A 169 -18.41 -5.90 5.09
N SER A 170 -18.63 -5.87 6.40
CA SER A 170 -19.72 -5.09 7.00
C SER A 170 -19.47 -3.58 6.91
N PRO A 171 -20.44 -2.78 6.42
CA PRO A 171 -20.32 -1.32 6.34
C PRO A 171 -20.28 -0.65 7.72
N SER A 172 -20.76 -1.31 8.78
CA SER A 172 -20.68 -0.77 10.15
C SER A 172 -19.28 -0.88 10.75
N THR A 173 -18.46 -1.81 10.24
CA THR A 173 -17.11 -2.08 10.73
C THR A 173 -16.06 -1.40 9.86
N PHE A 174 -16.24 -1.44 8.54
CA PHE A 174 -15.29 -0.90 7.58
C PHE A 174 -15.89 0.31 6.84
N PRO A 175 -15.51 1.55 7.23
CA PRO A 175 -15.94 2.76 6.53
C PRO A 175 -15.50 2.76 5.06
N ASN A 176 -14.29 2.28 4.80
CA ASN A 176 -13.74 2.09 3.46
C ASN A 176 -13.62 0.59 3.15
N ARG A 177 -14.40 0.12 2.17
CA ARG A 177 -14.44 -1.30 1.75
C ARG A 177 -13.70 -1.56 0.44
N LYS A 178 -12.92 -0.60 -0.06
CA LYS A 178 -12.20 -0.75 -1.31
C LYS A 178 -10.94 -1.61 -1.11
N PHE A 179 -10.94 -2.80 -1.70
CA PHE A 179 -9.76 -3.66 -1.73
C PHE A 179 -8.67 -3.07 -2.64
N ASN A 180 -7.45 -3.08 -2.12
CA ASN A 180 -6.23 -2.75 -2.83
C ASN A 180 -5.69 -4.02 -3.50
N ILE A 181 -5.93 -4.12 -4.80
CA ILE A 181 -5.53 -5.25 -5.64
C ILE A 181 -4.01 -5.47 -5.62
N ASP A 182 -3.19 -4.42 -5.58
CA ASP A 182 -1.74 -4.55 -5.52
C ASP A 182 -1.30 -5.24 -4.23
N LEU A 183 -1.93 -4.92 -3.09
CA LEU A 183 -1.60 -5.51 -1.80
C LEU A 183 -1.98 -6.99 -1.77
N LEU A 184 -3.15 -7.35 -2.31
CA LEU A 184 -3.58 -8.74 -2.46
C LEU A 184 -2.62 -9.51 -3.40
N ALA A 185 -2.37 -8.98 -4.59
CA ALA A 185 -1.47 -9.57 -5.59
C ALA A 185 -0.09 -9.87 -5.01
N LYS A 186 0.43 -8.94 -4.21
CA LYS A 186 1.73 -9.08 -3.57
C LYS A 186 1.74 -10.24 -2.58
N ARG A 187 0.79 -10.28 -1.65
CA ARG A 187 0.69 -11.36 -0.65
C ARG A 187 0.47 -12.73 -1.30
N LEU A 188 -0.40 -12.80 -2.31
CA LEU A 188 -0.67 -14.04 -3.05
C LEU A 188 0.56 -14.53 -3.83
N ARG A 189 1.36 -13.60 -4.39
CA ARG A 189 2.62 -13.95 -5.06
C ARG A 189 3.67 -14.49 -4.07
N GLU A 190 3.81 -13.85 -2.90
CA GLU A 190 4.69 -14.35 -1.82
C GLU A 190 4.31 -15.78 -1.45
N LEU A 191 3.02 -16.03 -1.21
CA LEU A 191 2.51 -17.36 -0.88
C LEU A 191 2.78 -18.39 -1.99
N ALA A 192 2.63 -18.01 -3.25
CA ALA A 192 2.95 -18.89 -4.38
C ALA A 192 4.46 -19.19 -4.49
N PHE A 193 5.35 -18.27 -4.12
CA PHE A 193 6.79 -18.55 -4.05
C PHE A 193 7.15 -19.46 -2.88
N LEU A 194 6.51 -19.28 -1.73
CA LEU A 194 6.77 -20.05 -0.52
C LEU A 194 6.23 -21.49 -0.62
N ASN A 195 5.19 -21.70 -1.43
CA ASN A 195 4.55 -22.99 -1.65
C ASN A 195 4.76 -23.44 -3.10
N SER A 196 5.91 -24.08 -3.37
CA SER A 196 6.24 -24.57 -4.72
C SER A 196 5.14 -25.47 -5.27
N GLY A 197 4.70 -25.19 -6.49
CA GLY A 197 3.67 -25.94 -7.19
C GLY A 197 2.22 -25.50 -6.91
N LEU A 198 1.99 -24.64 -5.91
CA LEU A 198 0.68 -24.05 -5.65
C LEU A 198 0.36 -22.97 -6.70
N SER A 199 -0.76 -23.11 -7.40
CA SER A 199 -1.27 -22.08 -8.31
C SER A 199 -2.23 -21.15 -7.58
N ILE A 200 -1.90 -19.87 -7.49
CA ILE A 200 -2.76 -18.84 -6.90
C ILE A 200 -3.18 -17.84 -7.98
N THR A 201 -4.48 -17.72 -8.22
CA THR A 201 -5.04 -16.78 -9.21
C THR A 201 -5.76 -15.65 -8.50
N LEU A 202 -5.39 -14.40 -8.79
CA LEU A 202 -6.13 -13.20 -8.41
C LEU A 202 -6.92 -12.67 -9.60
N VAL A 203 -8.22 -12.48 -9.41
CA VAL A 203 -9.14 -11.93 -10.41
C VAL A 203 -9.82 -10.69 -9.84
N ASP A 204 -9.48 -9.52 -10.33
CA ASP A 204 -10.27 -8.31 -10.11
C ASP A 204 -11.28 -8.14 -11.24
N ILE A 205 -12.53 -8.47 -10.93
CA ILE A 205 -13.66 -8.40 -11.86
C ILE A 205 -13.97 -6.94 -12.21
N SER A 206 -13.66 -6.00 -11.32
CA SER A 206 -13.95 -4.58 -11.50
C SER A 206 -13.09 -3.95 -12.58
N ASN A 207 -11.80 -4.29 -12.63
CA ASN A 207 -10.87 -3.76 -13.63
C ASN A 207 -10.52 -4.77 -14.74
N ASN A 208 -11.15 -5.96 -14.73
CA ASN A 208 -10.86 -7.07 -15.63
C ASN A 208 -9.37 -7.46 -15.60
N ILE A 209 -8.78 -7.47 -14.41
CA ILE A 209 -7.39 -7.84 -14.18
C ILE A 209 -7.38 -9.30 -13.73
N ARG A 210 -6.59 -10.13 -14.41
CA ARG A 210 -6.31 -11.50 -14.00
C ARG A 210 -4.81 -11.67 -13.87
N GLN A 211 -4.38 -12.12 -12.70
CA GLN A 211 -2.98 -12.40 -12.39
C GLN A 211 -2.88 -13.81 -11.85
N GLU A 212 -1.97 -14.61 -12.43
CA GLU A 212 -1.75 -15.99 -12.04
C GLU A 212 -0.32 -16.13 -11.52
N PHE A 213 -0.18 -16.73 -10.35
CA PHE A 213 1.08 -16.95 -9.65
C PHE A 213 1.29 -18.45 -9.49
N ASN A 214 2.25 -18.99 -10.23
CA ASN A 214 2.67 -20.39 -10.11
C ASN A 214 4.18 -20.45 -10.31
N TYR A 215 4.90 -20.89 -9.27
CA TYR A 215 6.35 -20.92 -9.25
C TYR A 215 6.86 -22.29 -8.80
N SER A 216 7.31 -23.10 -9.75
CA SER A 216 7.89 -24.43 -9.46
C SER A 216 9.26 -24.34 -8.76
N GLY A 217 10.03 -23.27 -9.00
CA GLY A 217 11.34 -23.06 -8.36
C GLY A 217 11.27 -22.54 -6.92
N GLY A 218 10.06 -22.36 -6.35
CA GLY A 218 9.85 -21.94 -4.97
C GLY A 218 10.59 -20.65 -4.60
N ILE A 219 11.20 -20.63 -3.41
CA ILE A 219 11.95 -19.47 -2.90
C ILE A 219 13.18 -19.10 -3.75
N SER A 220 13.69 -19.99 -4.61
CA SER A 220 14.77 -19.66 -5.55
C SER A 220 14.26 -18.77 -6.69
N SER A 221 13.07 -19.06 -7.22
CA SER A 221 12.40 -18.17 -8.18
C SER A 221 12.05 -16.82 -7.55
N TYR A 222 11.88 -16.78 -6.24
CA TYR A 222 11.65 -15.52 -5.52
C TYR A 222 12.93 -14.66 -5.47
N VAL A 223 14.09 -15.24 -5.17
CA VAL A 223 15.38 -14.54 -5.26
C VAL A 223 15.63 -14.03 -6.68
N GLU A 224 15.33 -14.85 -7.70
CA GLU A 224 15.41 -14.44 -9.09
C GLU A 224 14.49 -13.24 -9.39
N HIS A 225 13.26 -13.27 -8.90
CA HIS A 225 12.31 -12.16 -9.02
C HIS A 225 12.85 -10.86 -8.42
N LEU A 226 13.39 -10.93 -7.20
CA LEU A 226 13.96 -9.78 -6.49
C LEU A 226 15.24 -9.24 -7.16
N ASN A 227 15.97 -10.09 -7.87
CA ASN A 227 17.20 -9.73 -8.57
C ASN A 227 16.96 -9.25 -10.01
N LYS A 228 15.73 -9.25 -10.54
CA LYS A 228 15.44 -8.78 -11.92
C LYS A 228 15.95 -7.38 -12.24
N THR A 229 16.05 -6.51 -11.24
CA THR A 229 16.50 -5.12 -11.39
C THR A 229 17.97 -4.92 -10.99
N LYS A 230 18.70 -5.99 -10.68
CA LYS A 230 20.09 -5.99 -10.18
C LYS A 230 20.97 -6.83 -11.10
N THR A 231 22.29 -6.60 -11.10
CA THR A 231 23.21 -7.47 -11.84
C THR A 231 23.72 -8.56 -10.91
N THR A 232 23.48 -9.83 -11.24
CA THR A 232 23.95 -10.97 -10.43
C THR A 232 25.45 -11.20 -10.63
N LEU A 233 26.19 -11.48 -9.55
CA LEU A 233 27.64 -11.77 -9.63
C LEU A 233 27.95 -13.17 -10.14
N HIS A 234 27.00 -14.08 -10.02
CA HIS A 234 27.08 -15.47 -10.45
C HIS A 234 25.68 -15.97 -10.84
N HIS A 235 25.62 -16.94 -11.76
CA HIS A 235 24.34 -17.45 -12.27
C HIS A 235 23.65 -18.40 -11.28
N GLU A 236 24.42 -19.17 -10.52
CA GLU A 236 23.87 -20.19 -9.63
C GLU A 236 23.22 -19.57 -8.39
N ILE A 237 21.92 -19.82 -8.16
CA ILE A 237 21.26 -19.48 -6.90
C ILE A 237 21.57 -20.59 -5.90
N ILE A 238 22.07 -20.22 -4.73
CA ILE A 238 22.30 -21.18 -3.64
C ILE A 238 20.95 -21.47 -3.02
N SER A 239 20.46 -22.69 -3.17
CA SER A 239 19.17 -23.13 -2.66
C SER A 239 19.33 -24.37 -1.80
N LEU A 240 18.57 -24.43 -0.72
CA LEU A 240 18.65 -25.47 0.29
C LEU A 240 17.29 -25.71 0.92
N VAL A 241 16.98 -26.98 1.14
CA VAL A 241 15.92 -27.43 2.03
C VAL A 241 16.50 -28.51 2.93
N SER A 242 16.42 -28.32 4.24
CA SER A 242 16.89 -29.29 5.23
C SER A 242 15.98 -29.30 6.44
N THR A 243 15.74 -30.48 7.01
CA THR A 243 14.94 -30.63 8.24
C THR A 243 15.81 -31.19 9.36
N LYS A 244 15.83 -30.52 10.50
CA LYS A 244 16.49 -30.99 11.73
C LYS A 244 15.61 -30.66 12.94
N SER A 245 15.48 -31.60 13.86
CA SER A 245 14.67 -31.43 15.09
C SER A 245 13.24 -30.94 14.80
N ASP A 246 12.58 -31.53 13.81
CA ASP A 246 11.24 -31.16 13.32
C ASP A 246 11.09 -29.72 12.81
N ILE A 247 12.20 -29.01 12.61
CA ILE A 247 12.25 -27.68 11.99
C ILE A 247 12.79 -27.83 10.57
N GLU A 248 11.97 -27.50 9.58
CA GLU A 248 12.41 -27.40 8.18
C GLU A 248 12.94 -25.99 7.93
N VAL A 249 14.14 -25.89 7.36
CA VAL A 249 14.75 -24.64 6.95
C VAL A 249 14.89 -24.67 5.43
N GLN A 250 14.24 -23.72 4.77
CA GLN A 250 14.41 -23.42 3.37
C GLN A 250 15.17 -22.11 3.21
N LEU A 251 16.27 -22.15 2.46
CA LEU A 251 17.13 -21.00 2.23
C LEU A 251 17.37 -20.84 0.73
N SER A 252 17.25 -19.62 0.24
CA SER A 252 17.71 -19.26 -1.11
C SER A 252 18.46 -17.94 -1.06
N LEU A 253 19.64 -17.88 -1.67
CA LEU A 253 20.46 -16.66 -1.67
C LEU A 253 21.36 -16.53 -2.90
N GLN A 254 21.65 -15.28 -3.27
CA GLN A 254 22.50 -14.93 -4.40
C GLN A 254 23.13 -13.54 -4.19
N TRP A 255 24.39 -13.39 -4.56
CA TRP A 255 25.08 -12.09 -4.54
C TRP A 255 24.91 -11.31 -5.84
N THR A 256 24.79 -10.00 -5.69
CA THR A 256 24.64 -9.02 -6.77
C THR A 256 25.70 -7.93 -6.68
N ASP A 257 25.78 -7.08 -7.70
CA ASP A 257 26.63 -5.90 -7.73
C ASP A 257 26.18 -4.77 -6.79
N SER A 258 24.99 -4.88 -6.20
CA SER A 258 24.44 -3.93 -5.24
C SER A 258 25.34 -3.75 -4.02
N TYR A 259 25.16 -2.60 -3.34
CA TYR A 259 25.80 -2.27 -2.07
C TYR A 259 24.86 -2.49 -0.86
N HIS A 260 23.65 -2.99 -1.10
CA HIS A 260 22.63 -3.17 -0.06
C HIS A 260 22.29 -4.65 0.12
N GLU A 261 22.07 -5.05 1.39
CA GLU A 261 21.48 -6.34 1.75
C GLU A 261 19.97 -6.31 1.45
N THR A 262 19.44 -7.41 0.92
CA THR A 262 17.99 -7.64 0.81
C THR A 262 17.71 -9.02 1.41
N CYS A 263 17.11 -9.07 2.59
CA CYS A 263 16.85 -10.32 3.30
C CYS A 263 15.40 -10.36 3.79
N PHE A 264 14.61 -11.31 3.29
CA PHE A 264 13.24 -11.54 3.77
C PHE A 264 13.16 -12.83 4.59
N CYS A 265 12.42 -12.75 5.68
CA CYS A 265 12.32 -13.78 6.70
C CYS A 265 10.88 -14.24 6.84
N TYR A 266 10.67 -15.57 6.86
CA TYR A 266 9.36 -16.20 6.94
C TYR A 266 9.37 -17.34 7.94
N THR A 267 8.27 -17.49 8.69
CA THR A 267 7.99 -18.60 9.59
C THR A 267 6.58 -19.11 9.29
N ASN A 268 6.44 -20.37 8.88
CA ASN A 268 5.15 -20.97 8.48
C ASN A 268 4.38 -20.09 7.47
N ASN A 269 5.06 -19.61 6.42
CA ASN A 269 4.54 -18.70 5.39
C ASN A 269 4.15 -17.28 5.86
N ILE A 270 4.42 -16.93 7.12
CA ILE A 270 4.16 -15.60 7.69
C ILE A 270 5.43 -14.77 7.66
N PRO A 271 5.41 -13.53 7.13
CA PRO A 271 6.58 -12.67 7.05
C PRO A 271 6.93 -12.05 8.41
N GLN A 272 8.22 -11.98 8.73
CA GLN A 272 8.74 -11.29 9.91
C GLN A 272 9.52 -10.03 9.50
N ARG A 273 8.89 -8.86 9.63
CA ARG A 273 9.50 -7.55 9.32
C ARG A 273 10.69 -7.20 10.22
N ASP A 274 10.70 -7.69 11.45
CA ASP A 274 11.80 -7.53 12.42
C ASP A 274 12.79 -8.69 12.41
N GLY A 275 12.60 -9.66 11.51
CA GLY A 275 13.33 -10.91 11.51
C GLY A 275 13.14 -11.69 12.82
N GLY A 276 14.22 -12.00 13.53
CA GLY A 276 14.18 -12.72 14.79
C GLY A 276 15.25 -13.79 14.91
N SER A 277 14.96 -14.86 15.65
CA SER A 277 15.92 -15.94 15.95
C SER A 277 16.51 -16.60 14.69
N HIS A 278 15.66 -16.93 13.71
CA HIS A 278 16.06 -17.42 12.39
C HIS A 278 17.01 -16.47 11.63
N LEU A 279 16.70 -15.17 11.53
CA LEU A 279 17.60 -14.18 10.91
C LEU A 279 18.95 -14.09 11.64
N SER A 280 18.93 -14.10 12.97
CA SER A 280 20.18 -14.12 13.76
C SER A 280 20.99 -15.38 13.48
N GLY A 281 20.37 -16.55 13.42
CA GLY A 281 21.02 -17.82 13.10
C GLY A 281 21.64 -17.81 11.71
N PHE A 282 20.89 -17.31 10.71
CA PHE A 282 21.37 -17.15 9.34
C PHE A 282 22.60 -16.24 9.27
N ARG A 283 22.54 -15.03 9.86
CA ARG A 283 23.64 -14.07 9.85
C ARG A 283 24.89 -14.59 10.56
N SER A 284 24.72 -15.26 11.70
CA SER A 284 25.82 -15.90 12.44
C SER A 284 26.46 -17.03 11.63
N GLY A 285 25.65 -17.92 11.06
CA GLY A 285 26.11 -19.05 10.25
C GLY A 285 26.87 -18.60 9.00
N LEU A 286 26.32 -17.62 8.27
CA LEU A 286 26.95 -17.01 7.10
C LEU A 286 28.31 -16.41 7.45
N THR A 287 28.36 -15.53 8.46
CA THR A 287 29.58 -14.80 8.85
C THR A 287 30.69 -15.75 9.28
N ARG A 288 30.37 -16.71 10.15
CA ARG A 288 31.35 -17.67 10.69
C ARG A 288 31.95 -18.54 9.60
N THR A 289 31.10 -19.12 8.75
CA THR A 289 31.52 -20.06 7.70
C THR A 289 32.36 -19.36 6.65
N PHE A 290 31.96 -18.16 6.24
CA PHE A 290 32.69 -17.39 5.24
C PHE A 290 34.07 -16.96 5.75
N ASN A 291 34.16 -16.49 7.00
CA ASN A 291 35.44 -16.12 7.61
C ASN A 291 36.40 -17.32 7.70
N GLN A 292 35.91 -18.48 8.14
CA GLN A 292 36.71 -19.71 8.18
C GLN A 292 37.20 -20.12 6.78
N PHE A 293 36.34 -20.02 5.76
CA PHE A 293 36.72 -20.35 4.39
C PHE A 293 37.77 -19.38 3.84
N VAL A 294 37.60 -18.07 4.08
CA VAL A 294 38.55 -17.02 3.69
C VAL A 294 39.90 -17.19 4.40
N GLU A 295 39.91 -17.57 5.68
CA GLU A 295 41.13 -17.88 6.43
C GLU A 295 41.90 -19.04 5.80
N LYS A 296 41.21 -20.14 5.48
CA LYS A 296 41.81 -21.31 4.81
C LYS A 296 42.40 -20.96 3.44
N GLN A 297 41.66 -20.23 2.60
CA GLN A 297 42.05 -19.94 1.20
C GLN A 297 43.10 -18.83 1.04
N LEU A 298 43.10 -17.82 1.92
CA LEU A 298 43.94 -16.62 1.77
C LEU A 298 45.01 -16.50 2.87
N SER A 299 45.44 -17.62 3.44
CA SER A 299 46.51 -17.72 4.43
C SER A 299 47.87 -17.16 3.95
N ALA A 300 48.05 -16.99 2.63
CA ALA A 300 49.27 -16.44 2.01
C ALA A 300 49.28 -14.91 1.80
N VAL A 301 48.20 -14.17 2.10
CA VAL A 301 48.09 -12.72 1.82
C VAL A 301 48.50 -11.89 3.04
N LYS A 302 49.64 -11.17 2.95
CA LYS A 302 50.24 -10.39 4.06
C LYS A 302 49.44 -9.18 4.55
N SER A 303 48.46 -8.66 3.80
CA SER A 303 47.64 -7.49 4.19
C SER A 303 46.14 -7.76 4.01
N LYS A 304 45.61 -8.63 4.86
CA LYS A 304 44.17 -8.91 4.90
C LYS A 304 43.41 -7.78 5.61
N PRO A 305 42.39 -7.17 4.98
CA PRO A 305 41.45 -6.31 5.71
C PRO A 305 40.66 -7.17 6.71
N ASN A 306 40.25 -6.58 7.83
CA ASN A 306 39.39 -7.28 8.78
C ASN A 306 37.97 -7.39 8.20
N ILE A 307 37.50 -8.59 7.88
CA ILE A 307 36.18 -8.83 7.28
C ILE A 307 35.13 -8.95 8.37
N THR A 308 34.06 -8.17 8.26
CA THR A 308 32.91 -8.17 9.16
C THR A 308 31.70 -8.81 8.50
N GLY A 309 30.67 -9.12 9.29
CA GLY A 309 29.43 -9.70 8.75
C GLY A 309 28.72 -8.79 7.74
N ASP A 310 28.80 -7.47 7.92
CA ASP A 310 28.20 -6.50 6.98
C ASP A 310 28.89 -6.55 5.61
N ASP A 311 30.22 -6.74 5.58
CA ASP A 311 30.98 -6.83 4.32
C ASP A 311 30.57 -8.07 3.50
N ILE A 312 30.24 -9.17 4.17
CA ILE A 312 29.82 -10.43 3.52
C ILE A 312 28.40 -10.31 2.96
N ARG A 313 27.53 -9.55 3.65
CA ARG A 313 26.13 -9.34 3.26
C ARG A 313 25.93 -8.23 2.24
N GLU A 314 26.97 -7.46 1.91
CA GLU A 314 26.90 -6.42 0.89
C GLU A 314 26.49 -7.02 -0.47
N GLY A 315 25.35 -6.57 -0.99
CA GLY A 315 24.81 -7.04 -2.26
C GLY A 315 24.14 -8.42 -2.21
N LEU A 316 23.95 -8.99 -1.02
CA LEU A 316 23.28 -10.27 -0.82
C LEU A 316 21.76 -10.12 -0.89
N THR A 317 21.12 -10.85 -1.81
CA THR A 317 19.67 -11.07 -1.79
C THR A 317 19.40 -12.47 -1.22
N SER A 318 18.55 -12.58 -0.20
CA SER A 318 18.25 -13.86 0.47
C SER A 318 16.81 -13.97 0.97
N ILE A 319 16.28 -15.19 0.92
CA ILE A 319 15.01 -15.59 1.52
C ILE A 319 15.30 -16.69 2.55
N VAL A 320 14.89 -16.46 3.80
CA VAL A 320 14.99 -17.43 4.90
C VAL A 320 13.58 -17.82 5.31
N SER A 321 13.16 -19.03 4.98
CA SER A 321 11.84 -19.57 5.37
C SER A 321 12.02 -20.76 6.31
N VAL A 322 11.38 -20.72 7.47
CA VAL A 322 11.39 -21.83 8.44
C VAL A 322 9.98 -22.37 8.66
N LYS A 323 9.86 -23.68 8.74
CA LYS A 323 8.63 -24.36 9.18
C LYS A 323 8.86 -24.90 10.59
N VAL A 324 8.07 -24.42 11.54
CA VAL A 324 8.21 -24.69 12.97
C VAL A 324 6.86 -25.16 13.51
N PRO A 325 6.80 -26.26 14.28
CA PRO A 325 5.55 -26.75 14.85
C PRO A 325 4.89 -25.75 15.83
N ASP A 326 5.65 -25.22 16.80
CA ASP A 326 5.17 -24.26 17.82
C ASP A 326 5.99 -22.94 17.81
N PRO A 327 5.77 -22.04 16.83
CA PRO A 327 6.53 -20.81 16.73
C PRO A 327 6.05 -19.76 17.75
N LYS A 328 7.00 -19.08 18.40
CA LYS A 328 6.74 -18.01 19.37
C LYS A 328 7.08 -16.64 18.76
N PHE A 329 6.14 -15.71 18.82
CA PHE A 329 6.29 -14.35 18.30
C PHE A 329 6.24 -13.29 19.41
N SER A 330 6.86 -12.13 19.19
CA SER A 330 6.85 -11.01 20.16
C SER A 330 5.50 -10.29 20.28
N SER A 331 4.65 -10.40 19.26
CA SER A 331 3.39 -9.66 19.11
C SER A 331 2.38 -10.43 18.26
N GLN A 332 1.11 -10.01 18.31
CA GLN A 332 0.03 -10.54 17.47
C GLN A 332 0.29 -10.32 15.97
N THR A 333 0.97 -9.24 15.61
CA THR A 333 1.38 -8.95 14.22
C THR A 333 2.44 -9.90 13.70
N LYS A 334 3.00 -10.77 14.56
CA LYS A 334 4.01 -11.80 14.23
C LYS A 334 5.26 -11.23 13.52
N ASP A 335 5.61 -9.97 13.81
CA ASP A 335 6.71 -9.25 13.14
C ASP A 335 8.11 -9.81 13.51
N LYS A 336 8.25 -10.43 14.70
CA LYS A 336 9.53 -10.97 15.18
C LYS A 336 9.38 -12.36 15.77
N LEU A 337 10.20 -13.30 15.27
CA LEU A 337 10.31 -14.65 15.84
C LEU A 337 11.24 -14.65 17.07
N VAL A 338 10.75 -15.16 18.20
CA VAL A 338 11.49 -15.23 19.47
C VAL A 338 11.80 -16.66 19.94
N SER A 339 11.37 -17.69 19.20
CA SER A 339 11.74 -19.10 19.42
C SER A 339 13.27 -19.29 19.43
N SER A 340 13.85 -19.61 20.58
CA SER A 340 15.31 -19.67 20.77
C SER A 340 15.93 -20.93 20.18
N GLU A 341 15.16 -22.02 20.11
CA GLU A 341 15.48 -23.31 19.52
C GLU A 341 15.73 -23.24 18.00
N VAL A 342 15.14 -22.27 17.30
CA VAL A 342 15.26 -22.11 15.85
C VAL A 342 16.64 -21.60 15.44
N LYS A 343 17.24 -20.70 16.24
CA LYS A 343 18.53 -20.08 15.94
C LYS A 343 19.65 -21.11 15.68
N PRO A 344 19.96 -22.05 16.60
CA PRO A 344 21.05 -23.00 16.41
C PRO A 344 20.82 -23.93 15.21
N VAL A 345 19.57 -24.32 14.94
CA VAL A 345 19.22 -25.17 13.79
C VAL A 345 19.52 -24.46 12.47
N VAL A 346 19.05 -23.22 12.32
CA VAL A 346 19.33 -22.40 11.12
C VAL A 346 20.83 -22.17 10.97
N GLU A 347 21.54 -21.79 12.05
CA GLU A 347 22.98 -21.54 12.03
C GLU A 347 23.77 -22.76 11.54
N GLN A 348 23.46 -23.95 12.05
CA GLN A 348 24.13 -25.19 11.66
C GLN A 348 23.87 -25.55 10.20
N ILE A 349 22.61 -25.51 9.76
CA ILE A 349 22.20 -25.84 8.39
C ILE A 349 22.86 -24.91 7.37
N VAL A 350 22.90 -23.60 7.68
CA VAL A 350 23.57 -22.58 6.86
C VAL A 350 25.06 -22.86 6.78
N SER A 351 25.71 -23.17 7.91
CA SER A 351 27.15 -23.47 7.93
C SER A 351 27.52 -24.68 7.07
N GLU A 352 26.83 -25.81 7.24
CA GLU A 352 27.11 -27.06 6.51
C GLU A 352 26.94 -26.86 4.99
N THR A 353 25.84 -26.22 4.59
CA THR A 353 25.50 -26.05 3.17
C THR A 353 26.43 -25.07 2.49
N LEU A 354 26.70 -23.93 3.14
CA LEU A 354 27.55 -22.91 2.57
C LEU A 354 29.00 -23.41 2.45
N GLU A 355 29.49 -24.17 3.42
CA GLU A 355 30.81 -24.80 3.32
C GLU A 355 30.88 -25.77 2.13
N SER A 356 29.88 -26.65 1.95
CA SER A 356 29.82 -27.56 0.79
C SER A 356 29.82 -26.79 -0.53
N PHE A 357 28.96 -25.77 -0.66
CA PHE A 357 28.85 -24.99 -1.88
C PHE A 357 30.15 -24.27 -2.25
N LEU A 358 30.79 -23.63 -1.27
CA LEU A 358 32.04 -22.89 -1.51
C LEU A 358 33.19 -23.83 -1.93
N LEU A 359 33.19 -25.09 -1.46
CA LEU A 359 34.15 -26.11 -1.87
C LEU A 359 33.84 -26.70 -3.26
N GLU A 360 32.57 -26.95 -3.57
CA GLU A 360 32.12 -27.50 -4.85
C GLU A 360 32.24 -26.51 -6.01
N LYS A 361 32.10 -25.20 -5.73
CA LYS A 361 32.10 -24.13 -6.74
C LYS A 361 33.22 -23.09 -6.49
N PRO A 362 34.51 -23.44 -6.68
CA PRO A 362 35.62 -22.54 -6.37
C PRO A 362 35.61 -21.20 -7.14
N ALA A 363 35.14 -21.21 -8.39
CA ALA A 363 35.06 -20.00 -9.21
C ALA A 363 34.07 -18.99 -8.63
N VAL A 364 32.87 -19.46 -8.25
CA VAL A 364 31.83 -18.63 -7.62
C VAL A 364 32.30 -18.15 -6.25
N ALA A 365 32.87 -19.05 -5.44
CA ALA A 365 33.44 -18.72 -4.14
C ALA A 365 34.48 -17.59 -4.24
N LYS A 366 35.40 -17.66 -5.23
CA LYS A 366 36.40 -16.62 -5.48
C LYS A 366 35.77 -15.27 -5.84
N THR A 367 34.71 -15.26 -6.65
CA THR A 367 33.99 -14.02 -7.00
C THR A 367 33.37 -13.38 -5.75
N ILE A 368 32.68 -14.16 -4.91
CA ILE A 368 32.05 -13.66 -3.68
C ILE A 368 33.12 -13.15 -2.70
N ILE A 369 34.24 -13.87 -2.55
CA ILE A 369 35.36 -13.45 -1.69
C ILE A 369 35.95 -12.11 -2.18
N ASN A 370 36.18 -11.96 -3.48
CA ASN A 370 36.72 -10.71 -4.02
C ASN A 370 35.79 -9.53 -3.74
N LYS A 371 34.48 -9.69 -3.96
CA LYS A 371 33.46 -8.67 -3.63
C LYS A 371 33.50 -8.32 -2.13
N THR A 372 33.59 -9.32 -1.26
CA THR A 372 33.67 -9.13 0.20
C THR A 372 34.95 -8.38 0.60
N ILE A 373 36.09 -8.70 0.00
CA ILE A 373 37.36 -8.02 0.26
C ILE A 373 37.32 -6.57 -0.23
N GLU A 374 36.72 -6.31 -1.39
CA GLU A 374 36.50 -4.95 -1.90
C GLU A 374 35.62 -4.13 -0.97
N ALA A 375 34.51 -4.70 -0.48
CA ALA A 375 33.64 -4.07 0.51
C ALA A 375 34.41 -3.74 1.81
N ALA A 376 35.17 -4.70 2.35
CA ALA A 376 35.96 -4.50 3.56
C ALA A 376 37.05 -3.41 3.37
N ARG A 377 37.73 -3.38 2.21
CA ARG A 377 38.70 -2.33 1.87
C ARG A 377 38.04 -0.96 1.74
N ALA A 378 36.87 -0.89 1.09
CA ALA A 378 36.11 0.34 0.95
C ALA A 378 35.68 0.88 2.32
N ARG A 379 35.19 0.02 3.22
CA ARG A 379 34.85 0.37 4.60
C ARG A 379 36.05 0.87 5.39
N GLU A 380 37.20 0.19 5.33
CA GLU A 380 38.42 0.66 6.00
C GLU A 380 38.93 2.00 5.46
N ALA A 381 38.86 2.20 4.14
CA ALA A 381 39.22 3.47 3.50
C ALA A 381 38.27 4.60 3.94
N ALA A 382 36.97 4.34 3.97
CA ALA A 382 35.95 5.27 4.44
C ALA A 382 36.16 5.64 5.92
N ARG A 383 36.43 4.64 6.78
CA ARG A 383 36.73 4.87 8.21
C ARG A 383 37.95 5.77 8.38
N LYS A 384 39.05 5.49 7.67
CA LYS A 384 40.27 6.32 7.71
C LYS A 384 40.02 7.75 7.24
N ALA A 385 39.29 7.92 6.13
CA ALA A 385 38.91 9.23 5.60
C ALA A 385 38.07 10.03 6.61
N ARG A 386 37.09 9.38 7.27
CA ARG A 386 36.29 10.00 8.32
C ARG A 386 37.11 10.35 9.56
N GLU A 387 37.98 9.46 10.06
CA GLU A 387 38.84 9.73 11.23
C GLU A 387 39.78 10.92 10.99
N LEU A 388 40.33 11.04 9.77
CA LEU A 388 41.13 12.21 9.35
C LEU A 388 40.31 13.51 9.39
N THR A 389 39.05 13.47 8.95
CA THR A 389 38.15 14.63 8.98
C THR A 389 37.70 14.98 10.41
N ARG A 390 37.37 13.98 11.24
CA ARG A 390 36.95 14.16 12.64
C ARG A 390 38.09 14.72 13.51
N ARG A 391 39.35 14.33 13.23
CA ARG A 391 40.53 14.90 13.88
C ARG A 391 40.77 16.37 13.48
N LYS A 392 40.43 16.77 12.25
CA LYS A 392 40.48 18.17 11.83
C LYS A 392 39.35 19.01 12.46
N SER A 393 38.15 18.45 12.63
CA SER A 393 37.00 19.17 13.21
C SER A 393 37.01 19.27 14.73
N ALA A 394 37.80 18.46 15.44
CA ALA A 394 37.87 18.48 16.90
C ALA A 394 38.48 19.78 17.50
N LEU A 395 39.11 20.62 16.67
CA LEU A 395 39.64 21.93 17.06
C LEU A 395 38.61 23.07 16.89
N ASP A 396 37.49 22.86 16.19
CA ASP A 396 36.41 23.83 16.05
C ASP A 396 35.30 23.54 17.06
N VAL A 397 35.01 24.53 17.91
CA VAL A 397 33.99 24.47 18.96
C VAL A 397 32.61 24.28 18.32
N ALA A 398 31.94 23.16 18.67
CA ALA A 398 30.62 22.70 18.20
C ALA A 398 30.57 22.20 16.74
N GLY A 399 30.92 20.92 16.53
CA GLY A 399 30.96 20.21 15.24
C GLY A 399 29.62 19.98 14.52
N LEU A 400 28.72 20.95 14.54
CA LEU A 400 27.52 20.99 13.72
C LEU A 400 27.84 21.55 12.33
N PRO A 401 27.08 21.17 11.27
CA PRO A 401 27.31 21.73 9.94
C PRO A 401 27.14 23.24 9.97
N GLY A 402 28.08 24.01 9.41
CA GLY A 402 27.99 25.48 9.40
C GLY A 402 26.76 26.04 8.66
N LYS A 403 26.07 25.22 7.87
CA LYS A 403 24.80 25.56 7.20
C LYS A 403 23.56 25.37 8.09
N LEU A 404 23.65 24.55 9.13
CA LEU A 404 22.53 24.24 10.01
C LEU A 404 22.20 25.47 10.85
N ALA A 405 20.98 25.98 10.69
CA ALA A 405 20.41 26.90 11.67
C ALA A 405 19.71 26.05 12.74
N ASP A 406 20.36 25.84 13.88
CA ASP A 406 19.81 25.00 14.95
C ASP A 406 18.63 25.65 15.70
N CYS A 407 17.91 24.87 16.49
CA CYS A 407 16.87 25.32 17.43
C CYS A 407 17.40 25.40 18.87
N GLN A 408 16.62 25.99 19.77
CA GLN A 408 16.99 26.14 21.18
C GLN A 408 16.62 24.92 22.03
N GLU A 409 15.57 24.21 21.61
CA GLU A 409 15.04 23.02 22.26
C GLU A 409 16.00 21.84 22.10
N LYS A 410 16.21 21.11 23.20
CA LYS A 410 17.12 19.96 23.25
C LYS A 410 16.38 18.64 23.33
N ASP A 411 15.11 18.65 23.74
CA ASP A 411 14.27 17.46 23.71
C ASP A 411 13.96 17.06 22.25
N PRO A 412 14.47 15.91 21.77
CA PRO A 412 14.21 15.47 20.39
C PRO A 412 12.73 15.33 20.05
N ALA A 413 11.87 15.03 21.03
CA ALA A 413 10.43 14.88 20.81
C ALA A 413 9.71 16.20 20.49
N ALA A 414 10.23 17.31 21.02
CA ALA A 414 9.71 18.65 20.78
C ALA A 414 10.38 19.35 19.60
N SER A 415 11.58 18.90 19.21
CA SER A 415 12.38 19.52 18.15
C SER A 415 12.06 19.02 16.74
N GLU A 416 12.14 19.95 15.77
CA GLU A 416 11.85 19.71 14.35
C GLU A 416 13.02 20.13 13.48
N LEU A 417 13.29 19.38 12.42
CA LEU A 417 14.29 19.71 11.40
C LEU A 417 13.62 19.86 10.04
N PHE A 418 13.66 21.06 9.46
CA PHE A 418 13.26 21.29 8.09
C PHE A 418 14.45 21.17 7.15
N ILE A 419 14.36 20.26 6.19
CA ILE A 419 15.32 20.10 5.09
C ILE A 419 14.76 20.87 3.90
N VAL A 420 15.47 21.91 3.47
CA VAL A 420 14.95 22.88 2.49
C VAL A 420 15.80 22.89 1.22
N GLU A 421 15.15 23.04 0.08
CA GLU A 421 15.79 23.18 -1.22
C GLU A 421 16.43 24.57 -1.40
N GLY A 422 17.77 24.61 -1.41
CA GLY A 422 18.54 25.82 -1.71
C GLY A 422 18.63 26.85 -0.58
N ASP A 423 19.58 27.78 -0.74
CA ASP A 423 19.83 28.85 0.23
C ASP A 423 18.69 29.90 0.23
N SER A 424 17.96 30.06 -0.88
CA SER A 424 16.86 31.04 -1.01
C SER A 424 15.68 30.67 -0.12
N ALA A 425 15.08 29.49 -0.32
CA ALA A 425 14.01 29.00 0.53
C ALA A 425 14.51 28.75 1.96
N GLY A 426 15.75 28.31 2.14
CA GLY A 426 16.40 28.21 3.46
C GLY A 426 16.47 29.55 4.20
N GLY A 427 16.70 30.66 3.49
CA GLY A 427 16.71 32.02 4.03
C GLY A 427 15.33 32.44 4.52
N SER A 428 14.29 32.27 3.71
CA SER A 428 12.90 32.56 4.09
C SER A 428 12.43 31.70 5.25
N ALA A 429 12.72 30.39 5.23
CA ALA A 429 12.41 29.46 6.30
C ALA A 429 13.12 29.82 7.61
N LYS A 430 14.40 30.21 7.54
CA LYS A 430 15.16 30.66 8.72
C LYS A 430 14.58 31.91 9.36
N GLN A 431 14.02 32.83 8.56
CA GLN A 431 13.39 34.05 9.04
C GLN A 431 11.99 33.81 9.62
N GLY A 432 11.20 32.91 9.00
CA GLY A 432 9.82 32.64 9.39
C GLY A 432 9.65 31.61 10.51
N ARG A 433 10.66 30.78 10.80
CA ARG A 433 10.56 29.70 11.79
C ARG A 433 10.36 30.19 13.23
N ASP A 434 9.83 29.29 14.06
CA ASP A 434 10.01 29.40 15.51
C ASP A 434 11.37 28.83 15.92
N ARG A 435 12.32 29.73 16.21
CA ARG A 435 13.68 29.37 16.64
C ARG A 435 13.74 28.53 17.93
N LYS A 436 12.65 28.49 18.72
CA LYS A 436 12.60 27.71 19.94
C LYS A 436 12.76 26.23 19.62
N PHE A 437 12.01 25.70 18.65
CA PHE A 437 11.95 24.25 18.40
C PHE A 437 12.19 23.84 16.94
N GLN A 438 12.31 24.77 15.98
CA GLN A 438 12.51 24.43 14.57
C GLN A 438 13.93 24.75 14.10
N ALA A 439 14.64 23.72 13.62
CA ALA A 439 15.93 23.80 12.96
C ALA A 439 15.76 23.79 11.43
N ILE A 440 16.64 24.50 10.70
CA ILE A 440 16.63 24.57 9.23
C ILE A 440 17.97 24.10 8.68
N LEU A 441 17.93 23.14 7.76
CA LEU A 441 19.09 22.65 7.01
C LEU A 441 18.86 22.87 5.50
N PRO A 442 19.47 23.91 4.91
CA PRO A 442 19.42 24.12 3.47
C PRO A 442 20.36 23.16 2.73
N LEU A 443 19.86 22.52 1.67
CA LEU A 443 20.64 21.67 0.77
C LEU A 443 21.06 22.44 -0.48
N LYS A 444 22.30 22.23 -0.93
CA LYS A 444 22.79 22.83 -2.19
C LYS A 444 22.70 21.83 -3.34
N GLY A 445 21.75 22.06 -4.24
CA GLY A 445 21.55 21.23 -5.42
C GLY A 445 21.03 19.83 -5.08
N LYS A 446 21.16 18.91 -6.03
CA LYS A 446 20.67 17.53 -5.90
C LYS A 446 21.60 16.71 -5.01
N ILE A 447 21.04 16.00 -4.04
CA ILE A 447 21.79 15.06 -3.20
C ILE A 447 22.27 13.87 -4.03
N LEU A 448 23.37 13.26 -3.61
CA LEU A 448 23.92 12.06 -4.25
C LEU A 448 22.88 10.93 -4.20
N ASN A 449 22.62 10.29 -5.34
CA ASN A 449 21.81 9.07 -5.38
C ASN A 449 22.57 7.92 -4.70
N VAL A 450 22.14 7.55 -3.49
CA VAL A 450 22.80 6.51 -2.70
C VAL A 450 22.59 5.10 -3.21
N GLU A 451 21.51 4.83 -3.97
CA GLU A 451 21.24 3.50 -4.53
C GLU A 451 22.38 3.05 -5.48
N LYS A 452 22.98 4.01 -6.19
CA LYS A 452 24.08 3.77 -7.15
C LYS A 452 25.46 4.01 -6.55
N ALA A 453 25.52 4.68 -5.40
CA ALA A 453 26.78 5.17 -4.86
C ALA A 453 27.39 4.16 -3.90
N ARG A 454 28.70 4.00 -4.00
CA ARG A 454 29.48 3.22 -3.04
C ARG A 454 29.48 3.90 -1.66
N PRO A 455 29.58 3.12 -0.57
CA PRO A 455 29.61 3.67 0.80
C PRO A 455 30.67 4.76 1.02
N ASP A 456 31.89 4.61 0.48
CA ASP A 456 32.96 5.61 0.59
C ASP A 456 32.57 6.94 -0.07
N ARG A 457 31.93 6.89 -1.25
CA ARG A 457 31.45 8.08 -1.96
C ARG A 457 30.31 8.77 -1.21
N ILE A 458 29.38 8.00 -0.64
CA ILE A 458 28.28 8.52 0.20
C ILE A 458 28.85 9.34 1.35
N LEU A 459 29.93 8.86 1.97
CA LEU A 459 30.53 9.49 3.15
C LEU A 459 31.44 10.66 2.84
N SER A 460 32.00 10.69 1.64
CA SER A 460 32.72 11.86 1.13
C SER A 460 31.80 13.00 0.70
N SER A 461 30.50 12.73 0.52
CA SER A 461 29.52 13.73 0.09
C SER A 461 29.25 14.74 1.20
N GLN A 462 29.51 16.01 0.93
CA GLN A 462 29.34 17.09 1.90
C GLN A 462 27.88 17.27 2.34
N GLU A 463 26.91 17.14 1.43
CA GLU A 463 25.48 17.27 1.76
C GLU A 463 25.01 16.11 2.64
N VAL A 464 25.43 14.87 2.32
CA VAL A 464 25.12 13.68 3.15
C VAL A 464 25.79 13.80 4.52
N ALA A 465 27.07 14.17 4.58
CA ALA A 465 27.78 14.36 5.84
C ALA A 465 27.12 15.45 6.70
N SER A 466 26.65 16.55 6.09
CA SER A 466 25.92 17.60 6.78
C SER A 466 24.61 17.09 7.36
N LEU A 467 23.84 16.31 6.59
CA LEU A 467 22.58 15.71 7.02
C LEU A 467 22.78 14.73 8.20
N VAL A 468 23.74 13.80 8.07
CA VAL A 468 24.07 12.82 9.11
C VAL A 468 24.51 13.52 10.40
N THR A 469 25.37 14.54 10.29
CA THR A 469 25.85 15.31 11.44
C THR A 469 24.73 16.12 12.09
N ALA A 470 23.82 16.68 11.29
CA ALA A 470 22.66 17.39 11.82
C ALA A 470 21.75 16.47 12.64
N LEU A 471 21.44 15.27 12.12
CA LEU A 471 20.55 14.29 12.75
C LEU A 471 21.17 13.63 13.99
N GLY A 472 22.49 13.42 14.02
CA GLY A 472 23.24 12.93 15.18
C GLY A 472 23.20 11.42 15.41
N CYS A 473 22.34 10.68 14.71
CA CYS A 473 22.13 9.25 14.92
C CYS A 473 23.05 8.31 14.11
N GLY A 474 23.92 8.81 13.24
CA GLY A 474 24.76 7.93 12.40
C GLY A 474 23.97 7.22 11.28
N ILE A 475 24.59 6.24 10.60
CA ILE A 475 23.97 5.47 9.50
C ILE A 475 24.25 3.98 9.64
N LYS A 476 23.34 3.13 9.11
CA LYS A 476 23.48 1.66 9.07
C LYS A 476 23.99 1.06 10.39
N SER A 477 25.17 0.43 10.39
CA SER A 477 25.77 -0.25 11.54
C SER A 477 26.15 0.69 12.68
N GLU A 478 26.31 1.99 12.40
CA GLU A 478 26.58 3.03 13.40
C GLU A 478 25.31 3.78 13.80
N TYR A 479 24.15 3.36 13.30
CA TYR A 479 22.88 3.98 13.64
C TYR A 479 22.56 3.76 15.11
N ASP A 480 22.38 4.86 15.83
CA ASP A 480 21.93 4.90 17.21
C ASP A 480 20.67 5.75 17.31
N ARG A 481 19.57 5.07 17.64
CA ARG A 481 18.25 5.68 17.79
C ARG A 481 18.24 6.72 18.90
N ASP A 482 18.92 6.45 20.02
CA ASP A 482 18.87 7.30 21.21
C ASP A 482 19.64 8.62 21.01
N SER A 483 20.54 8.64 20.02
CA SER A 483 21.30 9.82 19.62
C SER A 483 20.56 10.71 18.60
N LEU A 484 19.33 10.36 18.20
CA LEU A 484 18.54 11.16 17.27
C LEU A 484 18.14 12.51 17.88
N ARG A 485 18.45 13.60 17.18
CA ARG A 485 18.24 14.97 17.69
C ARG A 485 16.86 15.57 17.41
N TYR A 486 16.13 15.03 16.44
CA TYR A 486 14.83 15.55 16.01
C TYR A 486 13.89 14.39 15.68
N HIS A 487 12.76 14.28 16.38
CA HIS A 487 11.73 13.28 16.11
C HIS A 487 10.81 13.66 14.94
N ARG A 488 10.93 14.89 14.43
CA ARG A 488 10.23 15.35 13.22
C ARG A 488 11.23 15.90 12.22
N VAL A 489 11.53 15.11 11.20
CA VAL A 489 12.37 15.49 10.07
C VAL A 489 11.45 15.77 8.88
N ILE A 490 11.31 17.04 8.52
CA ILE A 490 10.34 17.54 7.55
C ILE A 490 11.07 17.92 6.26
N ILE A 491 10.75 17.23 5.17
CA ILE A 491 11.24 17.55 3.82
C ILE A 491 10.35 18.63 3.22
N MET A 492 10.93 19.79 2.96
CA MET A 492 10.23 20.95 2.39
C MET A 492 10.90 21.36 1.08
N THR A 493 10.42 20.79 -0.01
CA THR A 493 10.90 21.00 -1.39
C THR A 493 9.86 21.73 -2.23
N ASP A 494 10.28 22.31 -3.35
CA ASP A 494 9.37 23.00 -4.27
C ASP A 494 8.40 22.02 -4.95
N ALA A 495 7.26 22.53 -5.40
CA ALA A 495 6.19 21.78 -6.07
C ALA A 495 6.44 21.66 -7.58
N ASP A 496 7.69 21.44 -7.97
CA ASP A 496 8.14 21.31 -9.35
C ASP A 496 8.88 19.96 -9.58
N VAL A 497 9.41 19.79 -10.79
CA VAL A 497 10.17 18.60 -11.18
C VAL A 497 11.47 18.41 -10.39
N ASP A 498 12.15 19.49 -10.01
CA ASP A 498 13.44 19.43 -9.32
C ASP A 498 13.24 19.14 -7.82
N GLY A 499 12.25 19.76 -7.17
CA GLY A 499 11.84 19.46 -5.82
C GLY A 499 11.32 18.02 -5.68
N SER A 500 10.55 17.53 -6.66
CA SER A 500 10.12 16.12 -6.71
C SER A 500 11.31 15.15 -6.83
N HIS A 501 12.35 15.53 -7.58
CA HIS A 501 13.58 14.76 -7.71
C HIS A 501 14.39 14.75 -6.41
N ILE A 502 14.60 15.91 -5.78
CA ILE A 502 15.31 16.02 -4.48
C ILE A 502 14.58 15.21 -3.41
N ARG A 503 13.26 15.35 -3.33
CA ARG A 503 12.42 14.55 -2.43
C ARG A 503 12.63 13.05 -2.64
N THR A 504 12.63 12.59 -3.89
CA THR A 504 12.86 11.17 -4.22
C THR A 504 14.25 10.70 -3.76
N LEU A 505 15.29 11.52 -3.97
CA LEU A 505 16.64 11.20 -3.54
C LEU A 505 16.79 11.16 -2.01
N LEU A 506 16.14 12.08 -1.29
CA LEU A 506 16.11 12.10 0.19
C LEU A 506 15.36 10.89 0.74
N LEU A 507 14.21 10.54 0.18
CA LEU A 507 13.47 9.34 0.58
C LEU A 507 14.30 8.07 0.35
N THR A 508 15.03 8.01 -0.78
CA THR A 508 15.96 6.91 -1.06
C THR A 508 17.09 6.86 -0.02
N PHE A 509 17.65 8.02 0.34
CA PHE A 509 18.67 8.11 1.38
C PHE A 509 18.18 7.60 2.73
N PHE A 510 17.05 8.09 3.21
CA PHE A 510 16.50 7.66 4.50
C PHE A 510 16.14 6.18 4.47
N TYR A 511 15.54 5.68 3.38
CA TYR A 511 15.19 4.28 3.22
C TYR A 511 16.41 3.35 3.28
N ARG A 512 17.52 3.71 2.62
CA ARG A 512 18.71 2.85 2.50
C ARG A 512 19.71 2.97 3.64
N GLU A 513 19.87 4.15 4.21
CA GLU A 513 20.93 4.44 5.19
C GLU A 513 20.39 4.63 6.62
N MET A 514 19.12 4.98 6.79
CA MET A 514 18.47 5.29 8.08
C MET A 514 17.05 4.69 8.17
N PHE A 515 16.91 3.42 7.78
CA PHE A 515 15.60 2.75 7.65
C PHE A 515 14.74 2.86 8.92
N ASP A 516 15.35 2.72 10.10
CA ASP A 516 14.68 2.82 11.40
C ASP A 516 14.02 4.19 11.64
N LEU A 517 14.56 5.26 11.05
CA LEU A 517 13.98 6.60 11.13
C LEU A 517 12.68 6.70 10.33
N VAL A 518 12.63 6.04 9.16
CA VAL A 518 11.41 5.95 8.35
C VAL A 518 10.39 5.07 9.07
N ARG A 519 10.81 3.92 9.59
CA ARG A 519 9.95 2.97 10.30
C ARG A 519 9.38 3.53 11.61
N SER A 520 10.12 4.41 12.28
CA SER A 520 9.66 5.11 13.49
C SER A 520 8.76 6.31 13.17
N ASN A 521 8.37 6.49 11.91
CA ASN A 521 7.47 7.55 11.44
C ASN A 521 7.95 8.97 11.78
N HIS A 522 9.27 9.18 11.76
CA HIS A 522 9.90 10.47 12.03
C HIS A 522 10.12 11.32 10.78
N ILE A 523 9.90 10.78 9.57
CA ILE A 523 10.02 11.51 8.31
C ILE A 523 8.65 12.04 7.86
N TYR A 524 8.63 13.32 7.51
CA TYR A 524 7.44 14.02 7.05
C TYR A 524 7.74 14.80 5.77
N ILE A 525 6.73 15.05 4.95
CA ILE A 525 6.80 15.88 3.75
C ILE A 525 5.86 17.06 3.97
N ALA A 526 6.37 18.27 3.84
CA ALA A 526 5.56 19.48 3.92
C ALA A 526 4.59 19.57 2.73
N GLN A 527 3.39 20.10 2.97
CA GLN A 527 2.38 20.35 1.92
C GLN A 527 2.11 21.85 1.80
N PRO A 528 2.99 22.61 1.12
CA PRO A 528 2.73 24.02 0.88
C PRO A 528 1.47 24.19 0.01
N PRO A 529 0.72 25.29 0.15
CA PRO A 529 -0.50 25.51 -0.60
C PRO A 529 -0.22 25.76 -2.08
N LEU A 530 -1.06 25.18 -2.94
CA LEU A 530 -0.96 25.35 -4.40
C LEU A 530 -1.48 26.72 -4.85
N TYR A 531 -2.51 27.24 -4.17
CA TYR A 531 -3.16 28.50 -4.52
C TYR A 531 -3.29 29.45 -3.33
N LYS A 532 -3.26 30.74 -3.63
CA LYS A 532 -3.81 31.81 -2.80
C LYS A 532 -5.00 32.42 -3.54
N VAL A 533 -6.18 32.32 -2.94
CA VAL A 533 -7.39 32.94 -3.46
C VAL A 533 -7.72 34.18 -2.66
N LYS A 534 -7.91 35.30 -3.36
CA LYS A 534 -8.37 36.57 -2.79
C LYS A 534 -9.70 36.96 -3.40
N LYS A 535 -10.73 37.14 -2.56
CA LYS A 535 -12.05 37.63 -2.96
C LYS A 535 -12.49 38.74 -2.02
N GLY A 536 -12.45 39.99 -2.50
CA GLY A 536 -12.67 41.16 -1.66
C GLY A 536 -11.61 41.30 -0.57
N LYS A 537 -12.04 41.28 0.70
CA LYS A 537 -11.16 41.33 1.88
C LYS A 537 -10.74 39.95 2.41
N VAL A 538 -11.34 38.87 1.89
CA VAL A 538 -11.04 37.50 2.32
C VAL A 538 -9.88 36.96 1.48
N GLU A 539 -8.83 36.52 2.16
CA GLU A 539 -7.69 35.79 1.57
C GLU A 539 -7.66 34.39 2.18
N ARG A 540 -7.48 33.35 1.35
CA ARG A 540 -7.37 31.96 1.80
C ARG A 540 -6.31 31.21 1.00
N TYR A 541 -5.53 30.40 1.69
CA TYR A 541 -4.56 29.47 1.12
C TYR A 541 -5.23 28.12 0.88
N ILE A 542 -4.98 27.53 -0.29
CA ILE A 542 -5.69 26.34 -0.77
C ILE A 542 -4.67 25.32 -1.27
N ALA A 543 -4.76 24.09 -0.78
CA ALA A 543 -3.77 23.04 -1.04
C ALA A 543 -3.99 22.28 -2.36
N ASN A 544 -5.23 22.12 -2.79
CA ASN A 544 -5.60 21.33 -3.97
C ASN A 544 -6.86 21.85 -4.66
N ASP A 545 -7.19 21.27 -5.82
CA ASP A 545 -8.35 21.66 -6.62
C ASP A 545 -9.69 21.38 -5.91
N ASP A 546 -9.81 20.30 -5.13
CA ASP A 546 -11.04 19.98 -4.39
C ASP A 546 -11.37 21.07 -3.36
N GLN A 547 -10.35 21.52 -2.60
CA GLN A 547 -10.49 22.63 -1.66
C GLN A 547 -10.79 23.96 -2.38
N LEU A 548 -10.25 24.15 -3.60
CA LEU A 548 -10.56 25.31 -4.43
C LEU A 548 -12.03 25.31 -4.85
N GLN A 549 -12.57 24.17 -5.27
CA GLN A 549 -13.98 24.03 -5.61
C GLN A 549 -14.89 24.25 -4.38
N ALA A 550 -14.54 23.65 -3.23
CA ALA A 550 -15.25 23.84 -1.98
C ALA A 550 -15.27 25.33 -1.56
N PHE A 551 -14.14 26.04 -1.68
CA PHE A 551 -14.07 27.47 -1.41
C PHE A 551 -15.01 28.28 -2.33
N TYR A 552 -15.04 27.97 -3.62
CA TYR A 552 -15.94 28.65 -4.56
C TYR A 552 -17.41 28.35 -4.26
N LEU A 553 -17.73 27.13 -3.83
CA LEU A 553 -19.07 26.76 -3.41
C LEU A 553 -19.50 27.51 -2.14
N GLU A 554 -18.69 27.48 -1.07
CA GLU A 554 -18.95 28.26 0.15
C GLU A 554 -19.19 29.73 -0.19
N SER A 555 -18.30 30.30 -1.00
CA SER A 555 -18.41 31.70 -1.45
C SER A 555 -19.63 31.97 -2.34
N ALA A 556 -20.17 30.95 -3.00
CA ALA A 556 -21.35 31.07 -3.87
C ALA A 556 -22.66 31.04 -3.07
N LEU A 557 -22.68 30.32 -1.95
CA LEU A 557 -23.87 30.14 -1.13
C LEU A 557 -24.07 31.26 -0.09
N VAL A 558 -23.04 32.08 0.17
CA VAL A 558 -23.11 33.22 1.10
C VAL A 558 -24.06 34.30 0.57
N ASN A 559 -24.97 34.78 1.44
CA ASN A 559 -25.96 35.83 1.14
C ASN A 559 -26.88 35.51 -0.05
N LEU A 560 -27.08 34.23 -0.35
CA LEU A 560 -27.95 33.74 -1.42
C LEU A 560 -29.35 33.46 -0.88
N GLU A 561 -30.38 33.99 -1.53
CA GLU A 561 -31.74 33.50 -1.33
C GLU A 561 -32.04 32.45 -2.41
N PHE A 562 -32.28 31.21 -1.97
CA PHE A 562 -32.49 30.07 -2.85
C PHE A 562 -33.90 29.54 -2.64
N PHE A 563 -34.71 29.53 -3.69
CA PHE A 563 -36.09 29.07 -3.65
C PHE A 563 -36.25 27.83 -4.53
N VAL A 564 -36.92 26.81 -4.00
CA VAL A 564 -37.32 25.60 -4.75
C VAL A 564 -38.84 25.52 -4.66
N ASP A 565 -39.51 25.48 -5.81
CA ASP A 565 -40.97 25.45 -5.93
C ASP A 565 -41.70 26.49 -5.04
N LYS A 566 -41.12 27.69 -4.98
CA LYS A 566 -41.57 28.87 -4.21
C LYS A 566 -41.32 28.80 -2.69
N GLU A 567 -40.73 27.71 -2.18
CA GLU A 567 -40.28 27.62 -0.79
C GLU A 567 -38.83 28.09 -0.67
N LYS A 568 -38.55 28.95 0.32
CA LYS A 568 -37.19 29.42 0.60
C LYS A 568 -36.45 28.35 1.40
N LEU A 569 -35.29 27.92 0.90
CA LEU A 569 -34.44 26.98 1.63
C LEU A 569 -33.71 27.68 2.78
N GLU A 570 -33.58 26.97 3.90
CA GLU A 570 -32.72 27.38 5.00
C GLU A 570 -31.24 27.19 4.65
N ASN A 571 -30.35 27.96 5.30
CA ASN A 571 -28.91 27.88 5.04
C ASN A 571 -28.34 26.47 5.22
N ARG A 572 -28.83 25.71 6.19
CA ARG A 572 -28.38 24.33 6.43
C ARG A 572 -28.74 23.40 5.26
N GLN A 573 -29.97 23.52 4.74
CA GLN A 573 -30.44 22.73 3.59
C GLN A 573 -29.66 23.09 2.31
N LEU A 574 -29.38 24.38 2.12
CA LEU A 574 -28.57 24.87 1.00
C LEU A 574 -27.13 24.36 1.06
N GLN A 575 -26.52 24.33 2.25
CA GLN A 575 -25.20 23.74 2.46
C GLN A 575 -25.18 22.25 2.14
N GLU A 576 -26.20 21.49 2.57
CA GLU A 576 -26.30 20.06 2.27
C GLU A 576 -26.42 19.78 0.77
N LEU A 577 -27.24 20.56 0.05
CA LEU A 577 -27.34 20.48 -1.41
C LEU A 577 -26.03 20.86 -2.11
N GLY A 578 -25.31 21.85 -1.57
CA GLY A 578 -23.96 22.19 -2.03
C GLY A 578 -23.00 21.02 -1.88
N SER A 579 -22.92 20.40 -0.70
CA SER A 579 -22.06 19.23 -0.48
C SER A 579 -22.41 18.08 -1.43
N GLN A 580 -23.70 17.82 -1.66
CA GLN A 580 -24.16 16.81 -2.62
C GLN A 580 -23.77 17.15 -4.06
N TYR A 581 -23.80 18.42 -4.45
CA TYR A 581 -23.34 18.88 -5.76
C TYR A 581 -21.82 18.70 -5.93
N LEU A 582 -21.02 18.97 -4.89
CA LEU A 582 -19.58 18.73 -4.94
C LEU A 582 -19.27 17.23 -5.05
N GLU A 583 -19.96 16.37 -4.30
CA GLU A 583 -19.83 14.92 -4.42
C GLU A 583 -20.20 14.43 -5.83
N PHE A 584 -21.24 15.02 -6.44
CA PHE A 584 -21.64 14.74 -7.81
C PHE A 584 -20.54 15.11 -8.82
N GLU A 585 -19.96 16.32 -8.73
CA GLU A 585 -18.88 16.76 -9.62
C GLU A 585 -17.60 15.92 -9.43
N ASN A 586 -17.30 15.48 -8.20
CA ASN A 586 -16.18 14.58 -7.94
C ASN A 586 -16.39 13.20 -8.59
N CYS A 587 -17.58 12.59 -8.42
CA CYS A 587 -17.91 11.32 -9.08
C CYS A 587 -17.86 11.47 -10.61
N ARG A 588 -18.38 12.60 -11.12
CA ARG A 588 -18.32 12.94 -12.55
C ARG A 588 -16.89 13.00 -13.05
N MET A 589 -16.00 13.71 -12.36
CA MET A 589 -14.59 13.85 -12.74
C MET A 589 -13.87 12.49 -12.80
N ILE A 590 -14.12 11.62 -11.81
CA ILE A 590 -13.56 10.26 -11.76
C ILE A 590 -14.04 9.42 -12.96
N LEU A 591 -15.33 9.52 -13.29
CA LEU A 591 -15.91 8.79 -14.42
C LEU A 591 -15.44 9.38 -15.76
N GLU A 592 -15.33 10.71 -15.89
CA GLU A 592 -14.88 11.40 -17.10
C GLU A 592 -13.39 11.15 -17.42
N ALA A 593 -12.59 10.80 -16.42
CA ALA A 593 -11.21 10.36 -16.64
C ALA A 593 -11.13 9.02 -17.40
N LYS A 594 -12.17 8.18 -17.31
CA LYS A 594 -12.24 6.84 -17.94
C LYS A 594 -13.19 6.77 -19.12
N TYR A 595 -14.26 7.56 -19.10
CA TYR A 595 -15.36 7.50 -20.04
C TYR A 595 -15.64 8.88 -20.64
N PRO A 596 -16.03 8.96 -21.92
CA PRO A 596 -16.34 10.24 -22.53
C PRO A 596 -17.54 10.94 -21.85
N PRO A 597 -17.51 12.27 -21.64
CA PRO A 597 -18.60 13.01 -21.00
C PRO A 597 -19.98 12.78 -21.65
N PHE A 598 -20.02 12.70 -23.00
CA PHE A 598 -21.27 12.48 -23.74
C PHE A 598 -21.94 11.14 -23.41
N LEU A 599 -21.16 10.12 -23.01
CA LEU A 599 -21.69 8.82 -22.64
C LEU A 599 -22.45 8.90 -21.31
N LEU A 600 -21.85 9.56 -20.31
CA LEU A 600 -22.44 9.74 -19.00
C LEU A 600 -23.75 10.53 -19.10
N ASP A 601 -23.74 11.63 -19.87
CA ASP A 601 -24.94 12.42 -20.15
C ASP A 601 -26.05 11.60 -20.81
N ALA A 602 -25.71 10.73 -21.77
CA ALA A 602 -26.68 9.88 -22.45
C ALA A 602 -27.26 8.80 -21.50
N LEU A 603 -26.43 8.20 -20.64
CA LEU A 603 -26.87 7.24 -19.63
C LEU A 603 -27.88 7.86 -18.66
N MET A 604 -27.59 9.05 -18.15
CA MET A 604 -28.49 9.73 -17.21
C MET A 604 -29.82 10.14 -17.86
N LYS A 605 -29.81 10.52 -19.15
CA LYS A 605 -31.04 10.90 -19.88
C LYS A 605 -31.90 9.73 -20.34
N THR A 606 -31.34 8.52 -20.46
CA THR A 606 -32.08 7.34 -20.91
C THR A 606 -32.80 6.63 -19.77
N ASN A 607 -32.29 6.74 -18.54
CA ASN A 607 -32.82 6.10 -17.33
C ASN A 607 -33.10 4.59 -17.48
N ILE A 608 -32.39 3.92 -18.39
CA ILE A 608 -32.48 2.48 -18.66
C ILE A 608 -31.17 1.88 -18.20
N LEU A 609 -31.23 1.01 -17.19
CA LEU A 609 -30.09 0.23 -16.73
C LEU A 609 -30.35 -1.26 -16.98
N PRO A 610 -29.31 -2.02 -17.37
CA PRO A 610 -29.41 -3.47 -17.48
C PRO A 610 -29.53 -4.05 -16.06
N ALA A 611 -30.72 -4.56 -15.70
CA ALA A 611 -30.98 -5.08 -14.36
C ALA A 611 -30.31 -6.45 -14.09
N ASP A 612 -30.12 -7.23 -15.15
CA ASP A 612 -29.65 -8.62 -15.14
C ASP A 612 -28.38 -8.83 -15.97
N TYR A 613 -27.86 -7.76 -16.61
CA TYR A 613 -26.68 -7.76 -17.49
C TYR A 613 -26.72 -8.81 -18.61
N THR A 614 -27.90 -9.29 -18.96
CA THR A 614 -28.11 -10.22 -20.07
C THR A 614 -27.88 -9.53 -21.41
N LYS A 615 -27.66 -10.34 -22.45
CA LYS A 615 -27.48 -9.83 -23.80
C LYS A 615 -28.66 -8.94 -24.23
N GLU A 616 -29.88 -9.34 -23.88
CA GLU A 616 -31.09 -8.61 -24.22
C GLU A 616 -31.16 -7.23 -23.54
N SER A 617 -30.86 -7.15 -22.24
CA SER A 617 -30.90 -5.88 -21.52
C SER A 617 -29.78 -4.92 -21.97
N MET A 618 -28.60 -5.45 -22.27
CA MET A 618 -27.48 -4.69 -22.84
C MET A 618 -27.76 -4.21 -24.27
N GLU A 619 -28.41 -5.02 -25.12
CA GLU A 619 -28.85 -4.62 -26.45
C GLU A 619 -29.93 -3.54 -26.39
N LYS A 620 -30.85 -3.62 -25.42
CA LYS A 620 -31.86 -2.58 -25.17
C LYS A 620 -31.21 -1.26 -24.80
N LEU A 621 -30.23 -1.27 -23.89
CA LEU A 621 -29.46 -0.08 -23.54
C LEU A 621 -28.76 0.52 -24.78
N LEU A 622 -28.05 -0.33 -25.55
CA LEU A 622 -27.31 0.10 -26.73
C LEU A 622 -28.20 0.86 -27.74
N LYS A 623 -29.40 0.35 -28.01
CA LYS A 623 -30.36 1.00 -28.93
C LYS A 623 -30.71 2.42 -28.46
N HIS A 624 -30.95 2.61 -27.17
CA HIS A 624 -31.30 3.93 -26.63
C HIS A 624 -30.11 4.89 -26.62
N LEU A 625 -28.91 4.39 -26.31
CA LEU A 625 -27.68 5.19 -26.37
C LEU A 625 -27.40 5.69 -27.79
N ILE A 626 -27.53 4.83 -28.81
CA ILE A 626 -27.33 5.22 -30.21
C ILE A 626 -28.29 6.37 -30.60
N VAL A 627 -29.57 6.26 -30.24
CA VAL A 627 -30.55 7.34 -30.51
C VAL A 627 -30.12 8.67 -29.88
N LYS A 628 -29.58 8.64 -28.65
CA LYS A 628 -29.06 9.86 -28.00
C LYS A 628 -27.75 10.36 -28.58
N PHE A 629 -26.93 9.49 -29.14
CA PHE A 629 -25.69 9.89 -29.80
C PHE A 629 -25.95 10.54 -31.17
N ASP A 630 -27.00 10.12 -31.88
CA ASP A 630 -27.42 10.73 -33.15
C ASP A 630 -27.82 12.21 -32.99
N ASP A 631 -28.29 12.61 -31.81
CA ASP A 631 -28.57 14.02 -31.48
C ASP A 631 -27.29 14.88 -31.42
N ILE A 632 -26.10 14.26 -31.32
CA ILE A 632 -24.81 14.94 -31.17
C ILE A 632 -24.11 15.02 -32.53
N LYS A 633 -24.34 16.12 -33.26
CA LYS A 633 -23.78 16.36 -34.62
C LYS A 633 -22.26 16.17 -34.78
N SER A 634 -21.49 16.28 -33.71
CA SER A 634 -20.03 16.17 -33.73
C SER A 634 -19.49 14.78 -33.41
N LEU A 635 -20.38 13.81 -33.15
CA LEU A 635 -20.07 12.45 -32.73
C LEU A 635 -20.55 11.46 -33.80
N ALA A 636 -19.68 10.52 -34.18
CA ALA A 636 -20.02 9.42 -35.06
C ALA A 636 -19.65 8.08 -34.40
N ILE A 637 -20.62 7.19 -34.24
CA ILE A 637 -20.39 5.82 -33.76
C ILE A 637 -20.04 4.93 -34.97
N LYS A 638 -18.82 4.37 -35.00
CA LYS A 638 -18.30 3.59 -36.14
C LYS A 638 -18.64 2.11 -36.05
N LYS A 639 -18.48 1.50 -34.88
CA LYS A 639 -18.77 0.09 -34.62
C LYS A 639 -19.40 -0.04 -33.25
N HIS A 640 -20.36 -0.96 -33.10
CA HIS A 640 -20.94 -1.30 -31.81
C HIS A 640 -21.33 -2.78 -31.77
N SER A 641 -21.18 -3.43 -30.62
CA SER A 641 -21.59 -4.83 -30.43
C SER A 641 -21.80 -5.14 -28.96
N VAL A 642 -22.75 -6.02 -28.66
CA VAL A 642 -22.85 -6.69 -27.35
C VAL A 642 -22.18 -8.06 -27.45
N LYS A 643 -21.22 -8.33 -26.57
CA LYS A 643 -20.49 -9.60 -26.48
C LYS A 643 -20.88 -10.31 -25.19
N ASP A 644 -21.09 -11.62 -25.30
CA ASP A 644 -21.30 -12.51 -24.18
C ASP A 644 -19.94 -13.02 -23.67
N GLU A 645 -19.67 -12.88 -22.38
CA GLU A 645 -18.45 -13.41 -21.73
C GLU A 645 -18.71 -14.66 -20.88
N GLY A 646 -19.95 -15.19 -20.86
CA GLY A 646 -20.36 -16.29 -19.99
C GLY A 646 -20.75 -15.84 -18.57
N ASN A 647 -21.43 -16.71 -17.81
CA ASN A 647 -21.94 -16.44 -16.45
C ASN A 647 -22.80 -15.16 -16.31
N LEU A 648 -23.72 -14.91 -17.27
CA LEU A 648 -24.67 -13.77 -17.25
C LEU A 648 -23.99 -12.37 -17.28
N LYS A 649 -22.73 -12.27 -17.73
CA LYS A 649 -22.02 -11.00 -17.85
C LYS A 649 -21.81 -10.65 -19.33
N CYS A 650 -22.71 -9.85 -19.89
CA CYS A 650 -22.50 -9.27 -21.22
C CYS A 650 -21.77 -7.92 -21.12
N LYS A 651 -20.98 -7.60 -22.15
CA LYS A 651 -20.35 -6.29 -22.32
C LYS A 651 -20.76 -5.63 -23.63
N LEU A 652 -20.90 -4.32 -23.59
CA LEU A 652 -21.18 -3.46 -24.72
C LEU A 652 -19.87 -2.77 -25.13
N GLU A 653 -19.47 -2.95 -26.39
CA GLU A 653 -18.31 -2.28 -26.97
C GLU A 653 -18.76 -1.33 -28.07
N MET A 654 -18.23 -0.11 -28.09
CA MET A 654 -18.44 0.88 -29.16
C MET A 654 -17.13 1.54 -29.55
N SER A 655 -16.95 1.88 -30.82
CA SER A 655 -15.94 2.84 -31.27
C SER A 655 -16.61 4.11 -31.78
N TYR A 656 -16.02 5.24 -31.42
CA TYR A 656 -16.56 6.56 -31.78
C TYR A 656 -15.48 7.45 -32.38
N GLU A 657 -15.91 8.46 -33.11
CA GLU A 657 -15.10 9.60 -33.53
C GLU A 657 -15.81 10.89 -33.12
N GLN A 658 -15.11 11.77 -32.41
CA GLN A 658 -15.63 13.06 -32.01
C GLN A 658 -14.62 14.15 -32.36
N LYS A 659 -15.02 15.11 -33.21
CA LYS A 659 -14.14 16.21 -33.66
C LYS A 659 -12.76 15.74 -34.19
N GLY A 660 -12.72 14.62 -34.90
CA GLY A 660 -11.49 14.04 -35.47
C GLY A 660 -10.68 13.14 -34.50
N VAL A 661 -11.10 13.01 -33.24
CA VAL A 661 -10.46 12.10 -32.27
C VAL A 661 -11.25 10.80 -32.22
N SER A 662 -10.59 9.67 -32.48
CA SER A 662 -11.20 8.35 -32.36
C SER A 662 -11.00 7.76 -30.96
N GLY A 663 -12.01 7.07 -30.43
CA GLY A 663 -11.96 6.40 -29.13
C GLY A 663 -12.76 5.11 -29.09
N LYS A 664 -12.62 4.36 -27.99
CA LYS A 664 -13.36 3.12 -27.73
C LYS A 664 -14.05 3.21 -26.37
N ILE A 665 -15.30 2.77 -26.31
CA ILE A 665 -16.11 2.63 -25.10
C ILE A 665 -16.31 1.15 -24.84
N VAL A 666 -16.12 0.73 -23.59
CA VAL A 666 -16.46 -0.62 -23.12
C VAL A 666 -17.27 -0.48 -21.83
N LEU A 667 -18.52 -0.93 -21.86
CA LEU A 667 -19.40 -0.97 -20.70
C LEU A 667 -19.68 -2.43 -20.35
N ALA A 668 -19.25 -2.88 -19.18
CA ALA A 668 -19.60 -4.19 -18.63
C ALA A 668 -20.29 -4.01 -17.27
N SER A 669 -20.69 -5.13 -16.64
CA SER A 669 -21.39 -5.09 -15.35
C SER A 669 -20.61 -4.36 -14.26
N ASN A 670 -19.27 -4.41 -14.30
CA ASN A 670 -18.37 -3.65 -13.42
C ASN A 670 -18.64 -2.15 -13.38
N PHE A 671 -18.96 -1.52 -14.51
CA PHE A 671 -19.27 -0.10 -14.59
C PHE A 671 -20.55 0.20 -13.81
N PHE A 672 -21.61 -0.58 -14.06
CA PHE A 672 -22.93 -0.36 -13.46
C PHE A 672 -22.98 -0.72 -11.97
N LEU A 673 -22.15 -1.68 -11.54
CA LEU A 673 -22.05 -2.10 -10.15
C LEU A 673 -21.07 -1.24 -9.34
N SER A 674 -20.35 -0.32 -9.97
CA SER A 674 -19.38 0.52 -9.25
C SER A 674 -20.07 1.52 -8.32
N ASP A 675 -19.52 1.68 -7.12
CA ASP A 675 -20.00 2.66 -6.14
C ASP A 675 -20.02 4.09 -6.70
N ASP A 676 -19.01 4.46 -7.50
CA ASP A 676 -18.89 5.78 -8.12
C ASP A 676 -20.05 6.05 -9.10
N PHE A 677 -20.42 5.07 -9.92
CA PHE A 677 -21.54 5.20 -10.86
C PHE A 677 -22.90 5.24 -10.14
N ASP A 678 -23.11 4.37 -9.14
CA ASP A 678 -24.38 4.38 -8.39
C ASP A 678 -24.57 5.68 -7.60
N LYS A 679 -23.50 6.20 -6.98
CA LYS A 679 -23.52 7.53 -6.33
C LYS A 679 -23.78 8.64 -7.34
N TYR A 680 -23.05 8.66 -8.45
CA TYR A 680 -23.23 9.65 -9.52
C TYR A 680 -24.68 9.70 -9.99
N ARG A 681 -25.30 8.54 -10.24
CA ARG A 681 -26.69 8.42 -10.65
C ARG A 681 -27.67 8.90 -9.57
N ARG A 682 -27.54 8.41 -8.33
CA ARG A 682 -28.42 8.82 -7.23
C ARG A 682 -28.40 10.34 -6.99
N LEU A 683 -27.21 10.93 -7.06
CA LEU A 683 -27.04 12.38 -6.94
C LEU A 683 -27.57 13.10 -8.18
N PHE A 684 -27.39 12.56 -9.38
CA PHE A 684 -27.97 13.10 -10.60
C PHE A 684 -29.50 13.16 -10.51
N ASP A 685 -30.14 12.04 -10.18
CA ASP A 685 -31.60 11.93 -10.04
C ASP A 685 -32.15 12.94 -9.02
N LYS A 686 -31.41 13.17 -7.92
CA LYS A 686 -31.81 14.13 -6.88
C LYS A 686 -31.60 15.59 -7.29
N LEU A 687 -30.43 15.92 -7.84
CA LEU A 687 -30.03 17.32 -8.13
C LEU A 687 -30.63 17.84 -9.44
N PHE A 688 -30.82 16.96 -10.42
CA PHE A 688 -31.30 17.30 -11.76
C PHE A 688 -32.77 16.91 -11.99
N ALA A 689 -33.49 16.51 -10.94
CA ALA A 689 -34.94 16.40 -10.96
C ALA A 689 -35.58 17.73 -11.41
N ASN A 690 -36.59 17.65 -12.26
CA ASN A 690 -37.34 18.81 -12.73
C ASN A 690 -38.06 19.49 -11.57
N CYS A 691 -37.65 20.72 -11.26
CA CYS A 691 -38.28 21.59 -10.26
C CYS A 691 -38.06 23.04 -10.64
N PHE A 692 -38.92 23.95 -10.21
CA PHE A 692 -38.67 25.37 -10.44
C PHE A 692 -37.74 25.92 -9.36
N VAL A 693 -36.57 26.42 -9.77
CA VAL A 693 -35.59 26.98 -8.85
C VAL A 693 -35.37 28.44 -9.17
N GLN A 694 -35.52 29.30 -8.17
CA GLN A 694 -35.22 30.72 -8.30
C GLN A 694 -34.08 31.10 -7.36
N VAL A 695 -33.05 31.71 -7.93
CA VAL A 695 -31.88 32.19 -7.18
C VAL A 695 -31.88 33.70 -7.20
N LYS A 696 -31.74 34.30 -6.02
CA LYS A 696 -31.64 35.75 -5.85
C LYS A 696 -30.43 36.10 -4.98
N HIS A 697 -29.53 36.88 -5.56
CA HIS A 697 -28.43 37.51 -4.84
C HIS A 697 -28.82 38.96 -4.53
N LYS A 698 -28.36 39.53 -3.40
CA LYS A 698 -28.81 40.85 -2.88
C LYS A 698 -28.73 42.03 -3.87
N GLN A 699 -27.98 41.91 -4.98
CA GLN A 699 -27.72 42.99 -5.94
C GLN A 699 -28.16 42.68 -7.37
N ASP A 700 -28.69 41.48 -7.65
CA ASP A 700 -29.02 41.03 -9.01
C ASP A 700 -30.52 40.74 -9.18
N GLN A 701 -30.98 40.77 -10.44
CA GLN A 701 -32.30 40.26 -10.79
C GLN A 701 -32.40 38.75 -10.48
N PRO A 702 -33.56 38.25 -10.01
CA PRO A 702 -33.78 36.82 -9.81
C PRO A 702 -33.51 36.05 -11.10
N LYS A 703 -32.90 34.87 -10.97
CA LYS A 703 -32.66 33.97 -12.09
C LYS A 703 -33.35 32.64 -11.84
N ASP A 704 -34.00 32.16 -12.88
CA ASP A 704 -34.81 30.96 -12.84
C ASP A 704 -34.10 29.79 -13.52
N PHE A 705 -34.28 28.61 -12.94
CA PHE A 705 -33.72 27.34 -13.40
C PHE A 705 -34.78 26.24 -13.28
N HIS A 706 -34.55 25.13 -13.97
CA HIS A 706 -35.47 23.97 -14.00
C HIS A 706 -34.97 22.78 -13.18
N ASN A 707 -33.87 22.94 -12.46
CA ASN A 707 -33.37 21.96 -11.49
C ASN A 707 -32.34 22.62 -10.55
N VAL A 708 -32.10 21.97 -9.40
CA VAL A 708 -31.20 22.46 -8.34
C VAL A 708 -29.74 22.44 -8.80
N GLY A 709 -29.30 21.37 -9.47
CA GLY A 709 -27.91 21.21 -9.91
C GLY A 709 -27.45 22.35 -10.83
N SER A 710 -28.26 22.71 -11.82
CA SER A 710 -27.96 23.82 -12.74
C SER A 710 -27.90 25.18 -12.03
N ALA A 711 -28.77 25.39 -11.04
CA ALA A 711 -28.77 26.61 -10.24
C ALA A 711 -27.50 26.73 -9.38
N ILE A 712 -27.11 25.66 -8.67
CA ILE A 712 -25.87 25.63 -7.88
C ILE A 712 -24.65 25.80 -8.79
N GLY A 713 -24.58 25.08 -9.91
CA GLY A 713 -23.48 25.22 -10.87
C GLY A 713 -23.34 26.65 -11.42
N TYR A 714 -24.47 27.33 -11.68
CA TYR A 714 -24.47 28.75 -12.03
C TYR A 714 -23.93 29.63 -10.90
N CYS A 715 -24.34 29.41 -9.65
CA CYS A 715 -23.83 30.14 -8.49
C CYS A 715 -22.31 30.00 -8.33
N VAL A 716 -21.80 28.77 -8.41
CA VAL A 716 -20.37 28.47 -8.34
C VAL A 716 -19.60 29.15 -9.47
N ASN A 717 -20.09 29.10 -10.71
CA ASN A 717 -19.42 29.73 -11.84
C ASN A 717 -19.38 31.26 -11.75
N ASN A 718 -20.39 31.90 -11.16
CA ASN A 718 -20.32 33.34 -10.88
C ASN A 718 -19.44 33.67 -9.68
N SER A 719 -19.33 32.79 -8.69
CA SER A 719 -18.49 33.03 -7.52
C SER A 719 -17.00 33.09 -7.88
N LYS A 720 -16.60 32.46 -9.00
CA LYS A 720 -15.26 32.56 -9.60
C LYS A 720 -14.97 33.95 -10.21
N LYS A 721 -16.00 34.71 -10.61
CA LYS A 721 -15.81 36.04 -11.19
C LYS A 721 -15.40 37.03 -10.09
N GLY A 722 -14.35 37.81 -10.34
CA GLY A 722 -13.84 38.80 -9.38
C GLY A 722 -12.96 38.24 -8.25
N SER A 723 -12.65 36.94 -8.26
CA SER A 723 -11.58 36.38 -7.43
C SER A 723 -10.23 36.52 -8.13
N SER A 724 -9.20 36.94 -7.40
CA SER A 724 -7.81 36.82 -7.83
C SER A 724 -7.27 35.48 -7.36
N LEU A 725 -6.75 34.68 -8.30
CA LEU A 725 -6.13 33.39 -8.04
C LEU A 725 -4.63 33.51 -8.34
N GLN A 726 -3.80 33.41 -7.30
CA GLN A 726 -2.35 33.28 -7.44
C GLN A 726 -1.97 31.82 -7.24
N ARG A 727 -1.22 31.24 -8.18
CA ARG A 727 -0.65 29.89 -8.05
C ARG A 727 0.81 30.04 -7.64
N TYR A 728 1.22 29.33 -6.59
CA TYR A 728 2.62 29.26 -6.18
C TYR A 728 3.34 28.20 -7.00
N LYS A 729 4.54 28.51 -7.49
CA LYS A 729 5.40 27.54 -8.21
C LYS A 729 6.57 27.04 -7.37
N GLY A 730 7.08 27.87 -6.47
CA GLY A 730 8.16 27.51 -5.56
C GLY A 730 8.04 28.19 -4.20
N LEU A 731 8.68 27.63 -3.19
CA LEU A 731 8.69 28.12 -1.81
C LEU A 731 9.35 29.50 -1.70
N GLY A 732 10.30 29.80 -2.61
CA GLY A 732 10.97 31.11 -2.68
C GLY A 732 10.06 32.27 -3.10
N GLU A 733 8.86 32.00 -3.64
CA GLU A 733 7.87 33.03 -3.98
C GLU A 733 7.05 33.47 -2.76
N MET A 734 7.18 32.76 -1.64
CA MET A 734 6.50 33.08 -0.38
C MET A 734 7.38 33.93 0.52
N ASN A 735 6.80 35.00 1.07
CA ASN A 735 7.45 35.77 2.12
C ASN A 735 7.51 34.93 3.42
N PRO A 736 8.45 35.21 4.36
CA PRO A 736 8.62 34.43 5.58
C PRO A 736 7.34 34.24 6.42
N GLU A 737 6.51 35.28 6.53
CA GLU A 737 5.22 35.22 7.24
C GLU A 737 4.23 34.25 6.56
N GLN A 738 4.17 34.26 5.23
CA GLN A 738 3.30 33.37 4.47
C GLN A 738 3.75 31.92 4.61
N LEU A 739 5.06 31.68 4.58
CA LEU A 739 5.64 30.35 4.75
C LEU A 739 5.36 29.81 6.16
N TRP A 740 5.45 30.66 7.18
CA TRP A 740 5.06 30.32 8.54
C TRP A 740 3.59 29.92 8.64
N GLU A 741 2.68 30.81 8.24
CA GLU A 741 1.23 30.62 8.39
C GLU A 741 0.70 29.40 7.63
N THR A 742 1.35 29.01 6.54
CA THR A 742 0.83 27.96 5.65
C THR A 742 1.51 26.62 5.84
N THR A 743 2.83 26.60 6.07
CA THR A 743 3.64 25.38 5.88
C THR A 743 4.44 25.00 7.14
N MET A 744 4.83 25.97 7.97
CA MET A 744 5.71 25.71 9.12
C MET A 744 5.01 25.72 10.48
N ASN A 745 3.94 26.51 10.64
CA ASN A 745 3.21 26.64 11.90
C ASN A 745 2.49 25.32 12.26
N PRO A 746 2.80 24.69 13.42
CA PRO A 746 2.16 23.45 13.85
C PRO A 746 0.62 23.49 13.94
N GLU A 747 0.02 24.66 14.15
CA GLU A 747 -1.44 24.80 14.30
C GLU A 747 -2.19 24.79 12.96
N THR A 748 -1.53 25.16 11.87
CA THR A 748 -2.19 25.39 10.57
C THR A 748 -1.63 24.55 9.44
N ARG A 749 -0.41 24.01 9.58
CA ARG A 749 0.25 23.23 8.53
C ARG A 749 -0.38 21.85 8.34
N ASN A 750 -0.21 21.32 7.13
CA ASN A 750 -0.44 19.92 6.82
C ASN A 750 0.88 19.24 6.47
N LEU A 751 1.14 18.10 7.10
CA LEU A 751 2.31 17.26 6.82
C LEU A 751 1.84 15.88 6.37
N LEU A 752 2.51 15.33 5.35
CA LEU A 752 2.37 13.92 5.02
C LEU A 752 3.44 13.14 5.78
N GLN A 753 3.04 12.23 6.66
CA GLN A 753 3.95 11.32 7.32
C GLN A 753 4.35 10.20 6.35
N VAL A 754 5.64 9.93 6.23
CA VAL A 754 6.16 8.84 5.41
C VAL A 754 6.09 7.56 6.22
N ASP A 755 5.49 6.53 5.62
CA ASP A 755 5.34 5.19 6.18
C ASP A 755 5.71 4.14 5.11
N ILE A 756 6.22 2.99 5.55
CA ILE A 756 6.55 1.86 4.70
C ILE A 756 5.55 0.75 4.99
N LYS A 757 4.45 0.77 4.24
CA LYS A 757 3.44 -0.30 4.30
C LYS A 757 3.96 -1.63 3.75
N ASP A 758 4.85 -1.54 2.76
CA ASP A 758 5.40 -2.67 2.02
C ASP A 758 6.89 -2.46 1.69
N GLU A 759 7.75 -3.10 2.47
CA GLU A 759 9.21 -3.02 2.32
C GLU A 759 9.72 -3.68 1.04
N GLU A 760 9.08 -4.76 0.57
CA GLU A 760 9.51 -5.42 -0.67
C GLU A 760 9.21 -4.54 -1.87
N LYS A 761 7.96 -4.06 -1.98
CA LYS A 761 7.57 -3.15 -3.07
C LYS A 761 8.38 -1.87 -3.01
N ALA A 762 8.60 -1.29 -1.83
CA ALA A 762 9.48 -0.14 -1.66
C ALA A 762 10.90 -0.45 -2.16
N THR A 763 11.48 -1.59 -1.77
CA THR A 763 12.81 -2.03 -2.22
C THR A 763 12.88 -2.15 -3.75
N VAL A 764 11.90 -2.81 -4.37
CA VAL A 764 11.85 -2.98 -5.83
C VAL A 764 11.65 -1.64 -6.53
N ILE A 765 10.78 -0.75 -6.01
CA ILE A 765 10.56 0.58 -6.57
C ILE A 765 11.84 1.42 -6.48
N PHE A 766 12.50 1.47 -5.32
CA PHE A 766 13.75 2.21 -5.17
C PHE A 766 14.84 1.63 -6.09
N SER A 767 14.99 0.32 -6.18
CA SER A 767 15.96 -0.28 -7.10
C SER A 767 15.62 -0.06 -8.58
N THR A 768 14.34 -0.05 -8.96
CA THR A 768 13.90 0.22 -10.34
C THR A 768 14.12 1.69 -10.72
N LEU A 769 13.65 2.61 -9.88
CA LEU A 769 13.69 4.04 -10.16
C LEU A 769 15.09 4.63 -9.96
N MET A 770 15.80 4.18 -8.93
CA MET A 770 17.06 4.80 -8.51
C MET A 770 18.29 3.94 -8.84
N GLY A 771 18.12 2.66 -9.21
CA GLY A 771 19.23 1.75 -9.52
C GLY A 771 19.84 1.90 -10.92
N ASP A 772 20.79 1.03 -11.25
CA ASP A 772 21.61 1.17 -12.47
C ASP A 772 20.95 0.71 -13.76
N GLN A 773 19.98 -0.21 -13.67
CA GLN A 773 19.29 -0.75 -14.83
C GLN A 773 18.33 0.28 -15.46
N VAL A 774 18.50 0.55 -16.76
CA VAL A 774 17.71 1.55 -17.50
C VAL A 774 16.39 0.98 -18.02
N GLU A 775 16.39 -0.27 -18.48
CA GLU A 775 15.21 -0.90 -19.10
C GLU A 775 14.03 -1.04 -18.13
N PRO A 776 14.18 -1.61 -16.91
CA PRO A 776 13.06 -1.74 -15.98
C PRO A 776 12.48 -0.38 -15.58
N ARG A 777 13.33 0.64 -15.48
CA ARG A 777 12.91 2.02 -15.21
C ARG A 777 12.08 2.58 -16.35
N ARG A 778 12.51 2.36 -17.59
CA ARG A 778 11.79 2.82 -18.78
C ARG A 778 10.42 2.17 -18.86
N ASP A 779 10.33 0.86 -18.63
CA ASP A 779 9.06 0.13 -18.65
C ASP A 779 8.12 0.64 -17.56
N PHE A 780 8.65 0.86 -16.35
CA PHE A 780 7.88 1.47 -15.26
C PHE A 780 7.32 2.84 -15.65
N ILE A 781 8.14 3.71 -16.26
CA ILE A 781 7.69 5.02 -16.74
C ILE A 781 6.60 4.86 -17.81
N GLN A 782 6.77 3.98 -18.79
CA GLN A 782 5.80 3.78 -19.86
C GLN A 782 4.45 3.25 -19.36
N GLN A 783 4.46 2.33 -18.40
CA GLN A 783 3.25 1.78 -17.80
C GLN A 783 2.50 2.80 -16.93
N ASN A 784 3.21 3.73 -16.30
CA ASN A 784 2.64 4.69 -15.35
C ASN A 784 2.46 6.10 -15.92
N ALA A 785 2.93 6.39 -17.13
CA ALA A 785 2.89 7.73 -17.74
C ALA A 785 1.48 8.29 -17.93
N LEU A 786 0.46 7.43 -18.08
CA LEU A 786 -0.94 7.86 -18.20
C LEU A 786 -1.61 8.14 -16.84
N ASN A 787 -1.00 7.67 -15.74
CA ASN A 787 -1.51 7.84 -14.38
C ASN A 787 -0.98 9.11 -13.70
N THR A 788 -0.03 9.82 -14.32
CA THR A 788 0.53 11.06 -13.78
C THR A 788 -0.38 12.24 -14.08
N SER A 789 -0.95 12.82 -13.03
CA SER A 789 -1.84 13.98 -13.08
C SER A 789 -1.11 15.32 -13.22
N ASN A 790 0.18 15.39 -12.87
CA ASN A 790 1.00 16.60 -12.93
C ASN A 790 2.34 16.30 -13.62
N VAL A 791 2.32 16.18 -14.95
CA VAL A 791 3.53 16.38 -15.75
C VAL A 791 3.51 17.84 -16.15
N ASP A 792 4.48 18.63 -15.67
CA ASP A 792 4.65 20.01 -16.14
C ASP A 792 4.74 19.99 -17.68
N ILE A 793 3.78 20.67 -18.33
CA ILE A 793 3.85 21.03 -19.76
C ILE A 793 4.51 22.39 -19.86
#